data_AF-A0A3M3RCQ6-F1
#
_entry.id   AF-A0A3M3RCQ6-F1
#
_cell.length_a   1.000
_cell.length_b   1.000
_cell.length_c   1.000
_cell.angle_alpha   90.00
_cell.angle_beta   90.00
_cell.angle_gamma   90.00
#
_symmetry.space_group_name_H-M   'P 1'
#
loop_
_entity.id
_entity.type
_entity.pdbx_description
1 polymer ?
#
loop_
_entity_poly.entity_id
_entity_poly.type
_entity_poly.pdbx_seq_one_letter_code
_entity_poly.pdbx_strand_id
1 'polypeptide(L)'
;MTNFNIDFYAPAKEQRASTHSAMGLSSVPHPSPLFLETPYSELWSRHFGSAVVSLSVTADLAMLAVACKNRQLTVLSRDGELHWSHRLDDDITATAIASNHHVAVGTQQASDGAVAVYLFDADGRELFRTSLKSAVSSLTHSSNGEHLVIQCKNQAWYIASRVADTYQLSQANAEDVAQSKRNDALLAVKDRLLSEPNLYPHAASVAVSLEGTAAIGSLDGKIHLIDCQGKPLWSRQVDGEVWTLGISENGAIIASGCTDGTVKLLANHAHDAYNQYIHALQHSAERLKNTAEQQQAVSEILASLSQTGLAVYAVNWLQEGTLQLAPDALDEIVIKLLSEQVQRFPKHYASHFILAQTYQRRQEWHQAARHFTWAGQNERMKLKSFTLAAESFQKAGLPFAAKSAYRRARELTVTEEAKKTLYTLGRIHEEQGSITDAQKYYEVVFTLNPDYLDVCARLQNLNSPPATLTSRAVPENKDWYASLIRELLSPVSQHGFDLARQDNPAHSRTARLTSVAEHRKRLLSIVSEFSLDSVDNTADARLGYDVAAYMRYDCSVPEDEAKKSLELVNMLDCIKHYGPFSKSLDIGAATGRYPTLLAQQGIQAFGVDLEPMAVEFARKKSNGALNPQFHQGDARDLPFESTQFDLVTCMMGTAAHFPRQDVPTVMSEIHRCLVPGGFCVISTWDIECPHLTYLSIYSHEQKELMRQNAISRADVSEIAIAQGFVVEEIRGVGLLPESLGYELDLQQDGPERIRNLLDMDLAFQAKFPDLHGQMYMLIIRKI
;
A
#
# COMPACT_ATOMS: atom_id res chain seq x y z
N MET A 1 -32.28 7.45 16.82
CA MET A 1 -33.19 6.41 17.34
C MET A 1 -33.69 5.62 16.14
N THR A 2 -33.36 4.31 16.10
CA THR A 2 -34.19 3.17 15.63
C THR A 2 -34.91 3.32 14.27
N ASN A 3 -34.80 2.46 13.26
CA ASN A 3 -34.47 1.03 13.22
C ASN A 3 -34.00 0.63 11.80
N PHE A 4 -33.00 -0.24 11.75
CA PHE A 4 -32.83 -1.20 10.66
C PHE A 4 -34.04 -2.12 10.64
N ASN A 5 -34.71 -2.25 9.50
CA ASN A 5 -35.61 -3.38 9.26
C ASN A 5 -35.25 -4.01 7.92
N ILE A 6 -34.67 -5.20 8.04
CA ILE A 6 -34.43 -6.18 6.99
C ILE A 6 -35.74 -6.95 6.88
N ASP A 7 -36.44 -6.83 5.75
CA ASP A 7 -37.53 -7.74 5.41
C ASP A 7 -37.31 -8.27 3.99
N PHE A 8 -37.09 -9.58 3.90
CA PHE A 8 -37.03 -10.35 2.67
C PHE A 8 -38.35 -11.13 2.49
N TYR A 9 -38.78 -11.25 1.21
CA TYR A 9 -39.78 -12.16 0.63
C TYR A 9 -41.30 -11.83 0.68
N ALA A 10 -41.86 -11.57 -0.52
CA ALA A 10 -43.04 -12.27 -1.06
C ALA A 10 -43.11 -12.21 -2.61
N PRO A 11 -43.62 -13.24 -3.34
CA PRO A 11 -43.40 -13.44 -4.80
C PRO A 11 -44.66 -13.42 -5.71
N ALA A 12 -44.46 -13.18 -7.02
CA ALA A 12 -45.21 -13.65 -8.23
C ALA A 12 -44.97 -12.64 -9.40
N LYS A 13 -44.82 -12.94 -10.70
CA LYS A 13 -45.18 -14.09 -11.57
C LYS A 13 -44.50 -13.92 -12.95
N GLU A 14 -44.17 -15.06 -13.60
CA GLU A 14 -44.05 -15.29 -15.08
C GLU A 14 -42.98 -14.50 -15.88
N GLN A 15 -42.25 -15.00 -16.90
CA GLN A 15 -41.99 -16.29 -17.54
C GLN A 15 -40.96 -15.98 -18.66
N ARG A 16 -39.84 -16.71 -18.75
CA ARG A 16 -39.38 -17.42 -19.97
C ARG A 16 -38.01 -18.06 -19.75
N ALA A 17 -37.96 -19.33 -20.14
CA ALA A 17 -36.89 -20.27 -19.91
C ALA A 17 -35.84 -20.27 -21.02
N SER A 18 -34.60 -20.59 -20.66
CA SER A 18 -33.72 -21.41 -21.49
C SER A 18 -32.90 -22.35 -20.58
N THR A 19 -33.44 -23.56 -20.49
CA THR A 19 -32.82 -24.87 -20.24
C THR A 19 -31.29 -24.94 -20.03
N HIS A 20 -30.88 -25.20 -18.79
CA HIS A 20 -30.01 -26.34 -18.43
C HIS A 20 -30.27 -26.72 -16.97
N SER A 21 -31.02 -27.80 -16.76
CA SER A 21 -31.31 -28.37 -15.44
C SER A 21 -30.95 -29.85 -15.40
N ALA A 22 -30.01 -30.20 -14.52
CA ALA A 22 -29.88 -31.47 -13.78
C ALA A 22 -28.53 -31.38 -13.03
N MET A 23 -28.39 -31.44 -11.69
CA MET A 23 -29.21 -31.97 -10.60
C MET A 23 -29.23 -30.99 -9.41
N GLY A 24 -30.26 -31.08 -8.57
CA GLY A 24 -30.65 -30.03 -7.61
C GLY A 24 -30.09 -30.09 -6.18
N LEU A 25 -30.46 -29.02 -5.44
CA LEU A 25 -30.12 -28.56 -4.08
C LEU A 25 -28.89 -27.61 -4.04
N SER A 26 -28.98 -26.30 -3.78
CA SER A 26 -30.10 -25.38 -3.49
C SER A 26 -29.69 -23.94 -3.82
N SER A 27 -30.67 -23.17 -4.28
CA SER A 27 -30.65 -21.75 -4.66
C SER A 27 -30.23 -20.79 -3.54
N VAL A 28 -29.11 -20.11 -3.73
CA VAL A 28 -28.84 -18.80 -3.10
C VAL A 28 -28.95 -17.75 -4.21
N PRO A 29 -29.72 -16.66 -4.04
CA PRO A 29 -29.73 -15.59 -5.04
C PRO A 29 -28.31 -15.05 -5.15
N HIS A 30 -27.72 -15.01 -6.35
CA HIS A 30 -26.43 -14.36 -6.56
C HIS A 30 -26.53 -12.91 -6.07
N PRO A 31 -25.79 -12.51 -5.03
CA PRO A 31 -25.60 -11.09 -4.78
C PRO A 31 -24.82 -10.52 -5.97
N SER A 32 -25.07 -9.26 -6.31
CA SER A 32 -24.27 -8.47 -7.27
C SER A 32 -22.78 -8.80 -7.14
N PRO A 33 -21.99 -8.90 -8.21
CA PRO A 33 -20.62 -9.42 -8.14
C PRO A 33 -19.79 -8.58 -7.17
N LEU A 34 -19.62 -9.11 -5.96
CA LEU A 34 -18.82 -8.51 -4.91
C LEU A 34 -17.41 -9.03 -5.16
N PHE A 35 -16.63 -8.27 -5.90
CA PHE A 35 -15.23 -8.63 -6.08
C PHE A 35 -14.52 -8.34 -4.77
N LEU A 36 -13.93 -9.38 -4.21
CA LEU A 36 -13.26 -9.33 -2.93
C LEU A 36 -11.76 -9.11 -3.12
N GLU A 37 -11.18 -8.26 -2.28
CA GLU A 37 -9.71 -8.07 -2.25
C GLU A 37 -9.00 -9.34 -1.77
N THR A 38 -9.59 -10.02 -0.78
CA THR A 38 -9.03 -11.22 -0.15
C THR A 38 -10.09 -12.33 -0.09
N PRO A 39 -9.68 -13.60 -0.03
CA PRO A 39 -10.60 -14.75 0.01
C PRO A 39 -11.27 -14.98 1.36
N TYR A 40 -11.20 -13.98 2.23
CA TYR A 40 -11.84 -13.97 3.53
C TYR A 40 -12.36 -12.58 3.86
N SER A 41 -13.21 -12.47 4.88
CA SER A 41 -13.61 -11.20 5.45
C SER A 41 -13.61 -11.30 6.96
N GLU A 42 -13.06 -10.29 7.64
CA GLU A 42 -13.15 -10.22 9.10
C GLU A 42 -14.59 -9.86 9.48
N LEU A 43 -15.27 -10.76 10.18
CA LEU A 43 -16.60 -10.50 10.72
C LEU A 43 -16.49 -9.62 11.96
N TRP A 44 -15.60 -10.00 12.88
CA TRP A 44 -15.23 -9.18 14.03
C TRP A 44 -13.90 -9.65 14.64
N SER A 45 -13.31 -8.78 15.46
CA SER A 45 -12.12 -9.03 16.25
C SER A 45 -12.31 -8.45 17.65
N ARG A 46 -11.99 -9.23 18.69
CA ARG A 46 -12.16 -8.83 20.09
C ARG A 46 -11.00 -9.29 20.95
N HIS A 47 -10.56 -8.40 21.84
CA HIS A 47 -9.46 -8.67 22.76
C HIS A 47 -9.99 -9.04 24.16
N PHE A 48 -9.49 -10.14 24.73
CA PHE A 48 -9.94 -10.72 26.00
C PHE A 48 -9.02 -10.39 27.19
N GLY A 49 -8.01 -9.55 26.99
CA GLY A 49 -7.15 -9.04 28.05
C GLY A 49 -6.04 -10.00 28.50
N SER A 50 -6.01 -11.21 27.95
CA SER A 50 -4.98 -12.22 28.22
C SER A 50 -4.92 -13.22 27.07
N ALA A 51 -3.77 -13.88 26.90
CA ALA A 51 -3.54 -14.86 25.85
C ALA A 51 -4.65 -15.93 25.78
N VAL A 52 -5.15 -16.21 24.58
CA VAL A 52 -6.15 -17.25 24.35
C VAL A 52 -5.46 -18.60 24.34
N VAL A 53 -5.78 -19.46 25.31
CA VAL A 53 -5.14 -20.78 25.50
C VAL A 53 -5.91 -21.86 24.74
N SER A 54 -7.24 -21.78 24.73
CA SER A 54 -8.08 -22.76 24.06
C SER A 54 -9.33 -22.07 23.51
N LEU A 55 -9.73 -22.50 22.31
CA LEU A 55 -10.93 -22.06 21.62
C LEU A 55 -11.65 -23.29 21.09
N SER A 56 -12.95 -23.37 21.37
CA SER A 56 -13.81 -24.43 20.86
C SER A 56 -15.06 -23.84 20.26
N VAL A 57 -15.51 -24.42 19.16
CA VAL A 57 -16.67 -23.93 18.41
C VAL A 57 -17.65 -25.07 18.15
N THR A 58 -18.93 -24.73 18.06
CA THR A 58 -19.94 -25.69 17.58
C THR A 58 -19.78 -25.95 16.08
N ALA A 59 -20.32 -27.07 15.58
CA ALA A 59 -20.19 -27.46 14.16
C ALA A 59 -20.75 -26.39 13.19
N ASP A 60 -21.87 -25.76 13.56
CA ASP A 60 -22.48 -24.64 12.86
C ASP A 60 -21.83 -23.28 13.17
N LEU A 61 -20.88 -23.25 14.10
CA LEU A 61 -20.21 -22.06 14.63
C LEU A 61 -21.18 -21.01 15.20
N ALA A 62 -22.34 -21.46 15.70
CA ALA A 62 -23.30 -20.60 16.41
C ALA A 62 -22.75 -20.12 17.77
N MET A 63 -21.94 -20.94 18.44
CA MET A 63 -21.37 -20.65 19.75
C MET A 63 -19.86 -20.89 19.78
N LEU A 64 -19.16 -20.01 20.50
CA LEU A 64 -17.71 -20.07 20.71
C LEU A 64 -17.40 -20.06 22.20
N ALA A 65 -16.63 -21.03 22.67
CA ALA A 65 -16.05 -21.05 24.00
C ALA A 65 -14.58 -20.59 23.92
N VAL A 66 -14.25 -19.51 24.62
CA VAL A 66 -12.93 -18.87 24.65
C VAL A 66 -12.36 -18.99 26.05
N ALA A 67 -11.22 -19.67 26.19
CA ALA A 67 -10.48 -19.77 27.44
C ALA A 67 -9.17 -18.99 27.38
N CYS A 68 -8.96 -18.13 28.37
CA CYS A 68 -7.79 -17.26 28.46
C CYS A 68 -6.87 -17.67 29.63
N LYS A 69 -5.59 -17.31 29.51
CA LYS A 69 -4.54 -17.63 30.52
C LYS A 69 -4.82 -17.03 31.90
N ASN A 70 -5.63 -15.98 31.98
CA ASN A 70 -6.10 -15.37 33.24
C ASN A 70 -7.22 -16.17 33.94
N ARG A 71 -7.45 -17.43 33.53
CA ARG A 71 -8.47 -18.37 34.06
C ARG A 71 -9.91 -17.97 33.73
N GLN A 72 -10.09 -17.11 32.73
CA GLN A 72 -11.40 -16.67 32.28
C GLN A 72 -11.89 -17.58 31.15
N LEU A 73 -13.09 -18.13 31.34
CA LEU A 73 -13.87 -18.83 30.33
C LEU A 73 -15.01 -17.91 29.89
N THR A 74 -15.12 -17.66 28.59
CA THR A 74 -16.16 -16.81 28.02
C THR A 74 -16.86 -17.55 26.89
N VAL A 75 -18.19 -17.59 26.91
CA VAL A 75 -19.00 -18.17 25.85
C VAL A 75 -19.73 -17.07 25.11
N LEU A 76 -19.61 -17.09 23.79
CA LEU A 76 -20.06 -16.05 22.89
C LEU A 76 -20.96 -16.65 21.80
N SER A 77 -21.90 -15.85 21.31
CA SER A 77 -22.58 -16.13 20.04
C SER A 77 -21.64 -15.86 18.86
N ARG A 78 -22.04 -16.33 17.68
CA ARG A 78 -21.40 -16.02 16.39
C ARG A 78 -21.19 -14.52 16.18
N ASP A 79 -22.10 -13.68 16.64
CA ASP A 79 -22.04 -12.22 16.47
C ASP A 79 -21.13 -11.54 17.50
N GLY A 80 -20.48 -12.31 18.37
CA GLY A 80 -19.56 -11.82 19.40
C GLY A 80 -20.27 -11.32 20.66
N GLU A 81 -21.58 -11.55 20.79
CA GLU A 81 -22.36 -11.22 21.98
C GLU A 81 -22.03 -12.19 23.11
N LEU A 82 -21.92 -11.65 24.33
CA LEU A 82 -21.64 -12.44 25.51
C LEU A 82 -22.89 -13.24 25.91
N HIS A 83 -22.75 -14.56 25.96
CA HIS A 83 -23.80 -15.43 26.51
C HIS A 83 -23.60 -15.59 28.02
N TRP A 84 -22.43 -16.08 28.44
CA TRP A 84 -22.02 -16.14 29.84
C TRP A 84 -20.50 -16.21 29.99
N SER A 85 -19.99 -15.95 31.19
CA SER A 85 -18.57 -16.08 31.51
C SER A 85 -18.36 -16.58 32.92
N HIS A 86 -17.34 -17.42 33.10
CA HIS A 86 -16.89 -17.92 34.40
C HIS A 86 -15.40 -17.66 34.59
N ARG A 87 -15.01 -17.40 35.84
CA ARG A 87 -13.62 -17.36 36.25
C ARG A 87 -13.34 -18.59 37.11
N LEU A 88 -12.45 -19.44 36.64
CA LEU A 88 -12.09 -20.69 37.33
C LEU A 88 -10.94 -20.45 38.31
N ASP A 89 -10.85 -21.31 39.33
CA ASP A 89 -9.81 -21.24 40.35
C ASP A 89 -8.43 -21.62 39.78
N ASP A 90 -8.42 -22.61 38.90
CA ASP A 90 -7.24 -23.24 38.31
C ASP A 90 -7.00 -22.77 36.87
N ASP A 91 -5.78 -22.97 36.35
CA ASP A 91 -5.43 -22.56 34.99
C ASP A 91 -6.10 -23.48 33.97
N ILE A 92 -6.71 -22.88 32.93
CA ILE A 92 -7.44 -23.63 31.90
C ILE A 92 -6.45 -24.19 30.87
N THR A 93 -6.56 -25.48 30.55
CA THR A 93 -5.68 -26.13 29.56
C THR A 93 -6.39 -26.51 28.27
N ALA A 94 -7.67 -26.89 28.34
CA ALA A 94 -8.44 -27.30 27.18
C ALA A 94 -9.93 -26.99 27.38
N THR A 95 -10.61 -26.68 26.28
CA THR A 95 -12.07 -26.57 26.21
C THR A 95 -12.63 -27.51 25.16
N ALA A 96 -13.91 -27.86 25.28
CA ALA A 96 -14.70 -28.49 24.23
C ALA A 96 -16.14 -28.01 24.32
N ILE A 97 -16.82 -27.83 23.19
CA ILE A 97 -18.24 -27.46 23.13
C ILE A 97 -19.00 -28.44 22.24
N ALA A 98 -20.18 -28.87 22.70
CA ALA A 98 -21.05 -29.80 21.99
C ALA A 98 -22.17 -29.07 21.21
N SER A 99 -22.85 -29.79 20.33
CA SER A 99 -23.98 -29.29 19.52
C SER A 99 -25.18 -28.84 20.36
N ASN A 100 -25.37 -29.43 21.54
CA ASN A 100 -26.34 -28.99 22.55
C ASN A 100 -25.82 -27.82 23.41
N HIS A 101 -24.71 -27.20 23.01
CA HIS A 101 -24.05 -26.07 23.67
C HIS A 101 -23.50 -26.34 25.07
N HIS A 102 -23.37 -27.61 25.47
CA HIS A 102 -22.65 -27.95 26.70
C HIS A 102 -21.15 -27.67 26.53
N VAL A 103 -20.53 -27.08 27.55
CA VAL A 103 -19.12 -26.66 27.52
C VAL A 103 -18.33 -27.42 28.58
N ALA A 104 -17.37 -28.23 28.15
CA ALA A 104 -16.42 -28.89 29.02
C ALA A 104 -15.11 -28.11 29.11
N VAL A 105 -14.54 -28.05 30.32
CA VAL A 105 -13.28 -27.36 30.59
C VAL A 105 -12.38 -28.22 31.45
N GLY A 106 -11.14 -28.39 31.01
CA GLY A 106 -10.07 -29.07 31.74
C GLY A 106 -9.12 -28.04 32.33
N THR A 107 -8.76 -28.22 33.59
CA THR A 107 -7.83 -27.32 34.29
C THR A 107 -6.50 -27.98 34.63
N GLN A 108 -5.56 -27.18 35.14
CA GLN A 108 -4.32 -27.63 35.75
C GLN A 108 -3.99 -26.72 36.94
N GLN A 109 -3.71 -27.32 38.10
CA GLN A 109 -3.11 -26.60 39.22
C GLN A 109 -1.60 -26.43 39.04
N ALA A 110 -1.07 -25.30 39.50
CA ALA A 110 0.36 -24.99 39.47
C ALA A 110 1.22 -25.90 40.38
N SER A 111 0.61 -26.60 41.34
CA SER A 111 1.28 -27.50 42.30
C SER A 111 0.64 -28.90 42.31
N ASP A 112 0.92 -29.69 41.26
CA ASP A 112 0.94 -31.16 41.15
C ASP A 112 -0.14 -32.08 41.81
N GLY A 113 -1.27 -31.56 42.28
CA GLY A 113 -2.20 -32.36 43.10
C GLY A 113 -3.50 -32.77 42.43
N ALA A 114 -4.34 -31.79 42.08
CA ALA A 114 -5.71 -32.04 41.65
C ALA A 114 -6.04 -31.20 40.42
N VAL A 115 -6.65 -31.86 39.43
CA VAL A 115 -7.07 -31.27 38.17
C VAL A 115 -8.57 -31.38 38.09
N ALA A 116 -9.28 -30.26 37.95
CA ALA A 116 -10.73 -30.29 37.82
C ALA A 116 -11.12 -30.37 36.35
N VAL A 117 -12.11 -31.20 36.05
CA VAL A 117 -12.86 -31.15 34.80
C VAL A 117 -14.26 -30.66 35.13
N TYR A 118 -14.64 -29.55 34.52
CA TYR A 118 -15.95 -28.93 34.63
C TYR A 118 -16.76 -29.23 33.39
N LEU A 119 -18.07 -29.39 33.55
CA LEU A 119 -19.04 -29.41 32.48
C LEU A 119 -20.16 -28.43 32.81
N PHE A 120 -20.40 -27.49 31.91
CA PHE A 120 -21.45 -26.50 32.00
C PHE A 120 -22.55 -26.78 30.97
N ASP A 121 -23.80 -26.47 31.32
CA ASP A 121 -24.91 -26.43 30.36
C ASP A 121 -24.82 -25.21 29.44
N ALA A 122 -25.79 -25.08 28.53
CA ALA A 122 -25.86 -23.96 27.59
C ALA A 122 -25.95 -22.59 28.31
N ASP A 123 -26.58 -22.52 29.49
CA ASP A 123 -26.78 -21.30 30.28
C ASP A 123 -25.60 -21.03 31.25
N GLY A 124 -24.58 -21.87 31.26
CA GLY A 124 -23.39 -21.73 32.12
C GLY A 124 -23.58 -22.28 33.53
N ARG A 125 -24.58 -23.14 33.78
CA ARG A 125 -24.73 -23.83 35.07
C ARG A 125 -23.85 -25.08 35.09
N GLU A 126 -23.18 -25.29 36.21
CA GLU A 126 -22.34 -26.49 36.41
C GLU A 126 -23.23 -27.75 36.47
N LEU A 127 -23.06 -28.64 35.50
CA LEU A 127 -23.72 -29.94 35.44
C LEU A 127 -22.90 -31.03 36.14
N PHE A 128 -21.57 -30.91 36.06
CA PHE A 128 -20.66 -31.94 36.56
C PHE A 128 -19.28 -31.37 36.83
N ARG A 129 -18.66 -31.83 37.93
CA ARG A 129 -17.28 -31.57 38.30
C ARG A 129 -16.63 -32.85 38.78
N THR A 130 -15.44 -33.15 38.28
CA THR A 130 -14.62 -34.27 38.78
C THR A 130 -13.16 -33.85 38.93
N SER A 131 -12.44 -34.51 39.84
CA SER A 131 -11.01 -34.28 40.07
C SER A 131 -10.19 -35.47 39.55
N LEU A 132 -9.22 -35.19 38.68
CA LEU A 132 -8.29 -36.14 38.09
C LEU A 132 -6.88 -35.95 38.70
N LYS A 133 -6.08 -37.02 38.63
CA LYS A 133 -4.70 -37.08 39.17
C LYS A 133 -3.63 -36.53 38.20
N SER A 134 -4.00 -36.16 36.98
CA SER A 134 -3.08 -35.69 35.95
C SER A 134 -3.76 -34.64 35.10
N ALA A 135 -2.98 -33.66 34.64
CA ALA A 135 -3.48 -32.52 33.87
C ALA A 135 -4.14 -32.97 32.56
N VAL A 136 -5.26 -32.33 32.21
CA VAL A 136 -5.95 -32.59 30.96
C VAL A 136 -5.13 -32.02 29.81
N SER A 137 -4.80 -32.88 28.84
CA SER A 137 -4.12 -32.50 27.60
C SER A 137 -5.10 -32.20 26.46
N SER A 138 -6.25 -32.87 26.42
CA SER A 138 -7.26 -32.68 25.38
C SER A 138 -8.65 -33.09 25.87
N LEU A 139 -9.68 -32.42 25.37
CA LEU A 139 -11.09 -32.72 25.60
C LEU A 139 -11.80 -32.84 24.25
N THR A 140 -12.65 -33.86 24.10
CA THR A 140 -13.47 -34.05 22.91
C THR A 140 -14.88 -34.45 23.30
N HIS A 141 -15.87 -33.71 22.82
CA HIS A 141 -17.28 -34.07 22.95
C HIS A 141 -17.74 -34.94 21.78
N SER A 142 -18.62 -35.91 22.06
CA SER A 142 -19.38 -36.59 21.00
C SER A 142 -20.36 -35.63 20.33
N SER A 143 -20.67 -35.87 19.05
CA SER A 143 -21.57 -35.01 18.27
C SER A 143 -22.99 -34.90 18.84
N ASN A 144 -23.42 -35.89 19.62
CA ASN A 144 -24.70 -35.91 20.33
C ASN A 144 -24.63 -35.34 21.77
N GLY A 145 -23.44 -34.95 22.26
CA GLY A 145 -23.24 -34.39 23.60
C GLY A 145 -23.37 -35.39 24.76
N GLU A 146 -23.56 -36.68 24.48
CA GLU A 146 -23.77 -37.74 25.48
C GLU A 146 -22.48 -38.25 26.12
N HIS A 147 -21.36 -38.16 25.40
CA HIS A 147 -20.05 -38.61 25.86
C HIS A 147 -19.03 -37.47 25.77
N LEU A 148 -18.21 -37.34 26.82
CA LEU A 148 -17.04 -36.48 26.86
C LEU A 148 -15.81 -37.37 27.05
N VAL A 149 -14.90 -37.32 26.09
CA VAL A 149 -13.62 -38.02 26.16
C VAL A 149 -12.56 -37.06 26.71
N ILE A 150 -11.85 -37.51 27.74
CA ILE A 150 -10.83 -36.75 28.46
C ILE A 150 -9.50 -37.47 28.33
N GLN A 151 -8.50 -36.79 27.78
CA GLN A 151 -7.14 -37.28 27.69
C GLN A 151 -6.24 -36.52 28.67
N CYS A 152 -5.46 -37.25 29.47
CA CYS A 152 -4.53 -36.67 30.43
C CYS A 152 -3.07 -36.74 29.92
N LYS A 153 -2.20 -35.84 30.43
CA LYS A 153 -0.77 -35.79 30.10
C LYS A 153 -0.02 -37.10 30.42
N ASN A 154 -0.49 -37.88 31.40
CA ASN A 154 0.04 -39.21 31.72
C ASN A 154 -0.47 -40.34 30.80
N GLN A 155 -1.09 -40.01 29.68
CA GLN A 155 -1.72 -40.94 28.72
C GLN A 155 -2.91 -41.75 29.25
N ALA A 156 -3.48 -41.39 30.40
CA ALA A 156 -4.75 -41.96 30.85
C ALA A 156 -5.95 -41.37 30.08
N TRP A 157 -6.95 -42.21 29.80
CA TRP A 157 -8.18 -41.85 29.10
C TRP A 157 -9.39 -42.06 30.01
N TYR A 158 -10.29 -41.10 30.04
CA TYR A 158 -11.56 -41.20 30.73
C TYR A 158 -12.72 -40.83 29.81
N ILE A 159 -13.87 -41.46 30.01
CA ILE A 159 -15.11 -41.13 29.32
C ILE A 159 -16.14 -40.73 30.37
N ALA A 160 -16.67 -39.52 30.28
CA ALA A 160 -17.83 -39.11 31.05
C ALA A 160 -19.08 -39.31 30.19
N SER A 161 -19.94 -40.25 30.59
CA SER A 161 -21.17 -40.60 29.86
C SER A 161 -22.39 -40.10 30.63
N ARG A 162 -23.37 -39.55 29.92
CA ARG A 162 -24.64 -39.11 30.51
C ARG A 162 -25.53 -40.33 30.82
N VAL A 163 -25.89 -40.50 32.08
CA VAL A 163 -26.83 -41.53 32.56
C VAL A 163 -27.89 -40.84 33.44
N ALA A 164 -29.15 -40.82 32.97
CA ALA A 164 -30.30 -40.30 33.71
C ALA A 164 -30.05 -38.93 34.37
N ASP A 165 -29.60 -37.95 33.56
CA ASP A 165 -29.26 -36.56 33.93
C ASP A 165 -28.01 -36.34 34.80
N THR A 166 -27.23 -37.39 35.06
CA THR A 166 -25.90 -37.27 35.71
C THR A 166 -24.79 -37.77 34.80
N TYR A 167 -23.60 -37.17 34.88
CA TYR A 167 -22.43 -37.65 34.14
C TYR A 167 -21.64 -38.64 35.02
N GLN A 168 -21.40 -39.85 34.50
CA GLN A 168 -20.60 -40.87 35.16
C GLN A 168 -19.26 -41.03 34.46
N LEU A 169 -18.17 -41.00 35.24
CA LEU A 169 -16.81 -41.15 34.74
C LEU A 169 -16.39 -42.62 34.74
N SER A 170 -16.00 -43.14 33.58
CA SER A 170 -15.33 -44.44 33.44
C SER A 170 -13.92 -44.27 32.88
N GLN A 171 -13.00 -45.14 33.31
CA GLN A 171 -11.65 -45.20 32.72
C GLN A 171 -11.72 -46.10 31.47
N ALA A 172 -11.18 -45.62 30.35
CA ALA A 172 -11.20 -46.36 29.08
C ALA A 172 -9.77 -46.77 28.67
N ASN A 173 -9.66 -47.89 27.95
CA ASN A 173 -8.40 -48.25 27.29
C ASN A 173 -8.32 -47.57 25.92
N ALA A 174 -7.10 -47.35 25.41
CA ALA A 174 -6.87 -46.67 24.13
C ALA A 174 -7.57 -47.35 22.94
N GLU A 175 -7.81 -48.67 23.01
CA GLU A 175 -8.51 -49.45 21.98
C GLU A 175 -10.03 -49.19 21.95
N ASP A 176 -10.66 -48.93 23.11
CA ASP A 176 -12.12 -48.68 23.19
C ASP A 176 -12.50 -47.32 22.57
N VAL A 177 -11.58 -46.36 22.59
CA VAL A 177 -11.77 -45.01 22.01
C VAL A 177 -11.58 -45.01 20.48
N ALA A 178 -10.82 -45.97 19.95
CA ALA A 178 -10.55 -46.08 18.51
C ALA A 178 -11.76 -46.55 17.70
N GLN A 179 -12.66 -47.36 18.29
CA GLN A 179 -13.85 -47.90 17.60
C GLN A 179 -14.97 -46.87 17.34
N SER A 180 -14.92 -45.69 17.96
CA SER A 180 -15.94 -44.64 17.81
C SER A 180 -15.66 -43.64 16.67
N LYS A 181 -14.53 -43.75 15.97
CA LYS A 181 -14.12 -42.76 14.96
C LYS A 181 -14.77 -43.05 13.60
N ARG A 182 -16.01 -42.59 13.40
CA ARG A 182 -16.41 -42.17 12.04
C ARG A 182 -15.54 -40.98 11.69
N ASN A 183 -14.42 -41.20 10.98
CA ASN A 183 -13.69 -40.26 10.11
C ASN A 183 -12.21 -40.68 9.90
N ASP A 184 -11.97 -41.87 9.36
CA ASP A 184 -10.61 -42.34 9.05
C ASP A 184 -9.88 -41.44 8.03
N ALA A 185 -10.62 -40.78 7.13
CA ALA A 185 -10.05 -39.88 6.12
C ALA A 185 -9.64 -38.50 6.69
N LEU A 186 -10.47 -37.88 7.54
CA LEU A 186 -10.18 -36.57 8.14
C LEU A 186 -9.07 -36.65 9.19
N LEU A 187 -9.01 -37.78 9.93
CA LEU A 187 -7.90 -38.05 10.84
C LEU A 187 -6.61 -38.29 10.05
N ALA A 188 -6.67 -39.00 8.92
CA ALA A 188 -5.51 -39.19 8.04
C ALA A 188 -4.98 -37.86 7.46
N VAL A 189 -5.86 -36.90 7.10
CA VAL A 189 -5.44 -35.56 6.65
C VAL A 189 -4.79 -34.79 7.81
N LYS A 190 -5.41 -34.79 8.98
CA LYS A 190 -4.86 -34.15 10.19
C LYS A 190 -3.50 -34.75 10.58
N ASP A 191 -3.39 -36.07 10.61
CA ASP A 191 -2.17 -36.79 10.98
C ASP A 191 -1.09 -36.63 9.91
N ARG A 192 -1.44 -36.65 8.62
CA ARG A 192 -0.51 -36.33 7.51
C ARG A 192 0.07 -34.92 7.67
N LEU A 193 -0.77 -33.92 7.90
CA LEU A 193 -0.33 -32.52 8.06
C LEU A 193 0.54 -32.28 9.29
N LEU A 194 0.30 -33.04 10.38
CA LEU A 194 1.12 -33.01 11.59
C LEU A 194 2.41 -33.86 11.47
N SER A 195 2.43 -34.87 10.61
CA SER A 195 3.55 -35.81 10.42
C SER A 195 4.57 -35.41 9.35
N GLU A 196 4.26 -34.44 8.50
CA GLU A 196 5.20 -33.85 7.52
C GLU A 196 5.77 -32.51 8.05
N PRO A 197 6.80 -32.53 8.94
CA PRO A 197 7.33 -31.35 9.60
C PRO A 197 7.96 -30.30 8.66
N ASN A 198 8.10 -30.61 7.37
CA ASN A 198 8.73 -29.72 6.39
C ASN A 198 7.76 -28.72 5.73
N LEU A 199 6.43 -28.96 5.72
CA LEU A 199 5.49 -28.03 5.07
C LEU A 199 5.03 -26.89 5.99
N TYR A 200 4.81 -27.16 7.27
CA TYR A 200 4.39 -26.16 8.27
C TYR A 200 5.15 -26.35 9.61
N PRO A 201 6.43 -25.97 9.68
CA PRO A 201 7.34 -26.30 10.80
C PRO A 201 6.95 -25.69 12.16
N HIS A 202 5.92 -24.82 12.19
CA HIS A 202 5.46 -24.10 13.39
C HIS A 202 3.96 -24.24 13.63
N ALA A 203 3.30 -25.26 13.08
CA ALA A 203 1.87 -25.50 13.30
C ALA A 203 1.57 -25.76 14.80
N ALA A 204 0.70 -24.93 15.38
CA ALA A 204 0.25 -25.04 16.76
C ALA A 204 -1.12 -25.72 16.88
N SER A 205 -2.00 -25.47 15.92
CA SER A 205 -3.35 -26.02 15.91
C SER A 205 -3.85 -26.28 14.49
N VAL A 206 -4.74 -27.27 14.34
CA VAL A 206 -5.33 -27.67 13.06
C VAL A 206 -6.81 -27.99 13.29
N ALA A 207 -7.69 -27.39 12.50
CA ALA A 207 -9.11 -27.72 12.45
C ALA A 207 -9.51 -28.02 11.01
N VAL A 208 -10.38 -29.01 10.83
CA VAL A 208 -10.76 -29.52 9.51
C VAL A 208 -12.29 -29.53 9.42
N SER A 209 -12.79 -29.00 8.31
CA SER A 209 -14.21 -29.03 7.91
C SER A 209 -14.64 -30.44 7.46
N LEU A 210 -15.92 -30.66 7.19
CA LEU A 210 -16.46 -31.96 6.81
C LEU A 210 -15.88 -32.48 5.48
N GLU A 211 -15.72 -31.60 4.50
CA GLU A 211 -15.23 -31.98 3.16
C GLU A 211 -13.70 -31.88 3.02
N GLY A 212 -13.00 -31.60 4.12
CA GLY A 212 -11.55 -31.69 4.20
C GLY A 212 -10.77 -30.40 3.98
N THR A 213 -11.42 -29.23 3.90
CA THR A 213 -10.71 -27.93 4.00
C THR A 213 -10.14 -27.80 5.40
N ALA A 214 -8.82 -27.58 5.52
CA ALA A 214 -8.13 -27.51 6.80
C ALA A 214 -7.56 -26.10 7.06
N ALA A 215 -7.87 -25.57 8.23
CA ALA A 215 -7.27 -24.35 8.77
C ALA A 215 -6.13 -24.72 9.72
N ILE A 216 -4.99 -24.06 9.56
CA ILE A 216 -3.77 -24.31 10.33
C ILE A 216 -3.32 -22.99 10.93
N GLY A 217 -3.14 -22.97 12.24
CA GLY A 217 -2.64 -21.84 13.00
C GLY A 217 -1.22 -22.11 13.41
N SER A 218 -0.36 -21.13 13.22
CA SER A 218 1.08 -21.27 13.37
C SER A 218 1.64 -20.31 14.40
N LEU A 219 2.71 -20.74 15.07
CA LEU A 219 3.46 -19.95 16.05
C LEU A 219 4.19 -18.76 15.39
N ASP A 220 4.35 -18.76 14.07
CA ASP A 220 4.85 -17.59 13.33
C ASP A 220 3.79 -16.49 13.10
N GLY A 221 2.60 -16.65 13.70
CA GLY A 221 1.49 -15.71 13.60
C GLY A 221 0.77 -15.77 12.27
N LYS A 222 0.71 -16.94 11.62
CA LYS A 222 -0.05 -17.15 10.39
C LYS A 222 -1.21 -18.11 10.57
N ILE A 223 -2.26 -17.83 9.82
CA ILE A 223 -3.35 -18.74 9.54
C ILE A 223 -3.18 -19.18 8.09
N HIS A 224 -3.06 -20.48 7.86
CA HIS A 224 -3.01 -21.10 6.54
C HIS A 224 -4.31 -21.86 6.32
N LEU A 225 -4.90 -21.70 5.13
CA LEU A 225 -6.01 -22.53 4.69
C LEU A 225 -5.56 -23.39 3.52
N ILE A 226 -5.84 -24.68 3.60
CA ILE A 226 -5.51 -25.65 2.56
C ILE A 226 -6.75 -26.47 2.19
N ASP A 227 -6.77 -26.99 0.96
CA ASP A 227 -7.79 -27.92 0.51
C ASP A 227 -7.54 -29.36 0.98
N CYS A 228 -8.45 -30.28 0.63
CA CYS A 228 -8.38 -31.70 1.00
C CYS A 228 -7.19 -32.45 0.35
N GLN A 229 -6.53 -31.88 -0.65
CA GLN A 229 -5.33 -32.44 -1.29
C GLN A 229 -4.04 -31.92 -0.64
N GLY A 230 -4.15 -30.87 0.16
CA GLY A 230 -3.05 -30.16 0.81
C GLY A 230 -2.55 -28.95 0.03
N LYS A 231 -3.27 -28.48 -0.99
CA LYS A 231 -2.91 -27.27 -1.74
C LYS A 231 -3.26 -26.02 -0.94
N PRO A 232 -2.37 -25.00 -0.90
CA PRO A 232 -2.63 -23.76 -0.20
C PRO A 232 -3.69 -22.92 -0.93
N LEU A 233 -4.81 -22.66 -0.27
CA LEU A 233 -5.87 -21.78 -0.77
C LEU A 233 -5.50 -20.32 -0.49
N TRP A 234 -5.22 -20.00 0.77
CA TRP A 234 -4.76 -18.68 1.17
C TRP A 234 -4.03 -18.72 2.51
N SER A 235 -3.31 -17.63 2.80
CA SER A 235 -2.71 -17.43 4.11
C SER A 235 -2.93 -15.99 4.57
N ARG A 236 -3.04 -15.81 5.88
CA ARG A 236 -3.21 -14.53 6.54
C ARG A 236 -2.24 -14.43 7.69
N GLN A 237 -1.57 -13.29 7.81
CA GLN A 237 -0.84 -12.97 9.02
C GLN A 237 -1.76 -12.31 10.06
N VAL A 238 -1.56 -12.67 11.32
CA VAL A 238 -2.08 -12.00 12.51
C VAL A 238 -0.93 -11.48 13.39
N ASP A 239 -1.26 -10.57 14.32
CA ASP A 239 -0.28 -9.84 15.14
C ASP A 239 0.32 -10.66 16.30
N GLY A 240 -0.26 -11.83 16.62
CA GLY A 240 0.22 -12.76 17.64
C GLY A 240 0.31 -14.21 17.15
N GLU A 241 0.90 -15.08 17.96
CA GLU A 241 0.97 -16.51 17.66
C GLU A 241 -0.44 -17.13 17.70
N VAL A 242 -0.80 -17.95 16.72
CA VAL A 242 -2.12 -18.58 16.67
C VAL A 242 -2.06 -19.90 17.41
N TRP A 243 -2.39 -19.91 18.69
CA TRP A 243 -2.34 -21.12 19.53
C TRP A 243 -3.53 -22.05 19.32
N THR A 244 -4.68 -21.52 18.92
CA THR A 244 -5.92 -22.30 18.83
C THR A 244 -6.83 -21.76 17.73
N LEU A 245 -7.62 -22.64 17.13
CA LEU A 245 -8.53 -22.31 16.04
C LEU A 245 -9.66 -23.31 15.92
N GLY A 246 -10.75 -22.84 15.31
CA GLY A 246 -11.92 -23.64 14.95
C GLY A 246 -12.37 -23.31 13.53
N ILE A 247 -13.01 -24.26 12.86
CA ILE A 247 -13.62 -24.09 11.55
C ILE A 247 -15.02 -24.68 11.58
N SER A 248 -15.96 -24.04 10.87
CA SER A 248 -17.32 -24.57 10.72
C SER A 248 -17.34 -25.84 9.87
N GLU A 249 -18.38 -26.65 10.02
CA GLU A 249 -18.54 -27.92 9.32
C GLU A 249 -18.50 -27.77 7.79
N ASN A 250 -19.03 -26.67 7.26
CA ASN A 250 -19.02 -26.34 5.84
C ASN A 250 -17.79 -25.53 5.37
N GLY A 251 -16.84 -25.26 6.27
CA GLY A 251 -15.63 -24.48 5.99
C GLY A 251 -15.84 -22.97 5.79
N ALA A 252 -17.06 -22.44 5.96
CA ALA A 252 -17.38 -21.04 5.67
C ALA A 252 -16.96 -20.03 6.74
N ILE A 253 -16.67 -20.48 7.97
CA ILE A 253 -16.27 -19.59 9.07
C ILE A 253 -15.08 -20.19 9.80
N ILE A 254 -14.08 -19.35 10.10
CA ILE A 254 -12.88 -19.71 10.84
C ILE A 254 -12.78 -18.80 12.07
N ALA A 255 -12.56 -19.39 13.24
CA ALA A 255 -12.27 -18.68 14.47
C ALA A 255 -10.81 -18.92 14.87
N SER A 256 -10.08 -17.88 15.24
CA SER A 256 -8.68 -17.99 15.67
C SER A 256 -8.46 -17.29 17.00
N GLY A 257 -7.78 -17.95 17.93
CA GLY A 257 -7.33 -17.39 19.21
C GLY A 257 -5.82 -17.19 19.23
N CYS A 258 -5.40 -15.97 19.57
CA CYS A 258 -4.00 -15.55 19.51
C CYS A 258 -3.40 -15.28 20.92
N THR A 259 -2.07 -15.30 21.02
CA THR A 259 -1.33 -15.05 22.26
C THR A 259 -1.39 -13.61 22.76
N ASP A 260 -1.64 -12.67 21.86
CA ASP A 260 -1.91 -11.28 22.22
C ASP A 260 -3.23 -11.13 23.01
N GLY A 261 -4.10 -12.14 22.98
CA GLY A 261 -5.41 -12.14 23.61
C GLY A 261 -6.55 -11.79 22.66
N THR A 262 -6.26 -11.69 21.36
CA THR A 262 -7.24 -11.41 20.32
C THR A 262 -7.91 -12.71 19.84
N VAL A 263 -9.24 -12.70 19.78
CA VAL A 263 -10.03 -13.67 19.00
C VAL A 263 -10.56 -12.99 17.75
N LYS A 264 -10.38 -13.64 16.61
CA LYS A 264 -10.90 -13.18 15.31
C LYS A 264 -11.85 -14.20 14.73
N LEU A 265 -12.95 -13.72 14.17
CA LEU A 265 -13.89 -14.52 13.40
C LEU A 265 -13.85 -14.09 11.93
N LEU A 266 -13.58 -15.04 11.05
CA LEU A 266 -13.36 -14.82 9.62
C LEU A 266 -14.43 -15.56 8.83
N ALA A 267 -15.11 -14.87 7.93
CA ALA A 267 -15.84 -15.51 6.84
C ALA A 267 -14.82 -15.99 5.80
N ASN A 268 -14.86 -17.26 5.45
CA ASN A 268 -14.06 -17.86 4.39
C ASN A 268 -14.92 -17.98 3.13
N HIS A 269 -14.53 -17.28 2.06
CA HIS A 269 -15.22 -17.32 0.78
C HIS A 269 -14.77 -18.51 -0.08
N ALA A 270 -13.66 -19.16 0.28
CA ALA A 270 -13.19 -20.42 -0.28
C ALA A 270 -13.69 -21.62 0.55
N HIS A 271 -15.00 -21.69 0.76
CA HIS A 271 -15.64 -22.74 1.55
C HIS A 271 -15.75 -24.06 0.76
N ASP A 272 -16.14 -25.14 1.43
CA ASP A 272 -16.06 -26.50 0.88
C ASP A 272 -16.76 -26.68 -0.47
N ALA A 273 -18.05 -26.30 -0.54
CA ALA A 273 -18.82 -26.41 -1.77
C ALA A 273 -18.22 -25.59 -2.94
N TYR A 274 -17.61 -24.44 -2.64
CA TYR A 274 -16.94 -23.63 -3.66
C TYR A 274 -15.64 -24.29 -4.13
N ASN A 275 -14.84 -24.82 -3.20
CA ASN A 275 -13.59 -25.53 -3.52
C ASN A 275 -13.87 -26.76 -4.38
N GLN A 276 -14.90 -27.54 -4.07
CA GLN A 276 -15.32 -28.70 -4.87
C GLN A 276 -15.74 -28.30 -6.28
N TYR A 277 -16.51 -27.22 -6.41
CA TYR A 277 -16.93 -26.68 -7.70
C TYR A 277 -15.74 -26.25 -8.57
N ILE A 278 -14.81 -25.46 -7.99
CA ILE A 278 -13.60 -25.02 -8.70
C ILE A 278 -12.73 -26.21 -9.09
N HIS A 279 -12.53 -27.17 -8.20
CA HIS A 279 -11.74 -28.37 -8.49
C HIS A 279 -12.33 -29.18 -9.65
N ALA A 280 -13.66 -29.34 -9.70
CA ALA A 280 -14.33 -30.02 -10.82
C ALA A 280 -14.09 -29.28 -12.15
N LEU A 281 -14.17 -27.95 -12.15
CA LEU A 281 -13.90 -27.13 -13.34
C LEU A 281 -12.43 -27.23 -13.78
N GLN A 282 -11.48 -27.09 -12.86
CA GLN A 282 -10.04 -27.20 -13.16
C GLN A 282 -9.72 -28.57 -13.76
N HIS A 283 -10.21 -29.65 -13.14
CA HIS A 283 -10.03 -31.01 -13.66
C HIS A 283 -10.63 -31.17 -15.06
N SER A 284 -11.78 -30.54 -15.34
CA SER A 284 -12.38 -30.57 -16.67
C SER A 284 -11.52 -29.83 -17.71
N ALA A 285 -10.97 -28.67 -17.35
CA ALA A 285 -10.12 -27.86 -18.22
C ALA A 285 -8.78 -28.55 -18.54
N GLU A 286 -8.17 -29.21 -17.57
CA GLU A 286 -6.91 -29.95 -17.73
C GLU A 286 -7.03 -31.15 -18.70
N ARG A 287 -8.23 -31.72 -18.84
CA ARG A 287 -8.49 -32.84 -19.77
C ARG A 287 -8.74 -32.39 -21.22
N LEU A 288 -8.96 -31.10 -21.47
CA LEU A 288 -9.19 -30.59 -22.81
C LEU A 288 -7.91 -30.70 -23.66
N LYS A 289 -8.06 -31.20 -24.89
CA LYS A 289 -6.96 -31.35 -25.86
C LYS A 289 -6.85 -30.18 -26.83
N ASN A 290 -7.94 -29.43 -27.01
CA ASN A 290 -7.95 -28.24 -27.85
C ASN A 290 -7.49 -27.04 -27.02
N THR A 291 -6.39 -26.41 -27.43
CA THR A 291 -5.79 -25.27 -26.70
C THR A 291 -6.69 -24.04 -26.67
N ALA A 292 -7.49 -23.79 -27.70
CA ALA A 292 -8.41 -22.65 -27.73
C ALA A 292 -9.60 -22.85 -26.76
N GLU A 293 -10.16 -24.06 -26.73
CA GLU A 293 -11.21 -24.42 -25.76
C GLU A 293 -10.67 -24.44 -24.33
N GLN A 294 -9.45 -24.95 -24.13
CA GLN A 294 -8.78 -24.92 -22.84
C GLN A 294 -8.54 -23.48 -22.36
N GLN A 295 -8.10 -22.57 -23.24
CA GLN A 295 -7.90 -21.15 -22.91
C GLN A 295 -9.21 -20.45 -22.53
N GLN A 296 -10.32 -20.76 -23.21
CA GLN A 296 -11.64 -20.23 -22.88
C GLN A 296 -12.11 -20.74 -21.50
N ALA A 297 -12.02 -22.05 -21.25
CA ALA A 297 -12.37 -22.65 -19.97
C ALA A 297 -11.54 -22.09 -18.81
N VAL A 298 -10.22 -21.91 -19.02
CA VAL A 298 -9.33 -21.25 -18.05
C VAL A 298 -9.80 -19.82 -17.77
N SER A 299 -10.12 -19.05 -18.81
CA SER A 299 -10.58 -17.65 -18.64
C SER A 299 -11.87 -17.54 -17.81
N GLU A 300 -12.81 -18.47 -17.97
CA GLU A 300 -14.05 -18.54 -17.19
C GLU A 300 -13.79 -18.91 -15.71
N ILE A 301 -12.90 -19.88 -15.46
CA ILE A 301 -12.48 -20.25 -14.10
C ILE A 301 -11.80 -19.07 -13.40
N LEU A 302 -10.93 -18.35 -14.11
CA LEU A 302 -10.24 -17.18 -13.57
C LEU A 302 -11.20 -16.03 -13.24
N ALA A 303 -12.25 -15.85 -14.04
CA ALA A 303 -13.30 -14.87 -13.73
C ALA A 303 -14.09 -15.22 -12.46
N SER A 304 -14.26 -16.51 -12.14
CA SER A 304 -14.84 -16.97 -10.88
C SER A 304 -13.88 -16.75 -9.71
N LEU A 305 -12.61 -17.11 -9.88
CA LEU A 305 -11.57 -16.97 -8.84
C LEU A 305 -11.26 -15.50 -8.51
N SER A 306 -11.36 -14.59 -9.49
CA SER A 306 -11.13 -13.16 -9.27
C SER A 306 -12.21 -12.51 -8.42
N GLN A 307 -13.45 -13.00 -8.46
CA GLN A 307 -14.54 -12.51 -7.61
C GLN A 307 -14.31 -12.87 -6.14
N THR A 308 -13.67 -14.01 -5.88
CA THR A 308 -13.41 -14.53 -4.52
C THR A 308 -12.07 -14.12 -3.94
N GLY A 309 -11.31 -13.21 -4.59
CA GLY A 309 -9.99 -12.78 -4.08
C GLY A 309 -8.91 -13.86 -4.14
N LEU A 310 -9.14 -14.99 -4.84
CA LEU A 310 -8.23 -16.12 -4.96
C LEU A 310 -7.22 -15.98 -6.12
N ALA A 311 -6.85 -14.76 -6.48
CA ALA A 311 -5.97 -14.51 -7.63
C ALA A 311 -4.59 -15.15 -7.46
N VAL A 312 -4.02 -15.16 -6.25
CA VAL A 312 -2.73 -15.82 -5.97
C VAL A 312 -2.83 -17.34 -6.16
N TYR A 313 -3.91 -17.95 -5.67
CA TYR A 313 -4.20 -19.37 -5.90
C TYR A 313 -4.35 -19.66 -7.39
N ALA A 314 -5.06 -18.81 -8.12
CA ALA A 314 -5.27 -18.95 -9.55
C ALA A 314 -3.94 -18.94 -10.34
N VAL A 315 -3.03 -18.03 -10.00
CA VAL A 315 -1.69 -17.99 -10.62
C VAL A 315 -0.88 -19.23 -10.28
N ASN A 316 -0.93 -19.71 -9.03
CA ASN A 316 -0.24 -20.94 -8.66
C ASN A 316 -0.74 -22.12 -9.50
N TRP A 317 -2.06 -22.28 -9.65
CA TRP A 317 -2.65 -23.32 -10.49
C TRP A 317 -2.17 -23.23 -11.95
N LEU A 318 -2.15 -22.04 -12.55
CA LEU A 318 -1.64 -21.84 -13.91
C LEU A 318 -0.15 -22.26 -14.06
N GLN A 319 0.62 -22.21 -12.98
CA GLN A 319 2.05 -22.53 -12.94
C GLN A 319 2.35 -23.99 -12.57
N GLU A 320 1.34 -24.80 -12.21
CA GLU A 320 1.53 -26.22 -11.87
C GLU A 320 1.95 -27.08 -13.08
N GLY A 321 1.80 -26.56 -14.30
CA GLY A 321 2.20 -27.25 -15.54
C GLY A 321 1.24 -28.36 -15.98
N THR A 322 0.01 -28.38 -15.44
CA THR A 322 -1.04 -29.34 -15.82
C THR A 322 -1.75 -28.96 -17.13
N LEU A 323 -1.62 -27.71 -17.57
CA LEU A 323 -2.24 -27.16 -18.78
C LEU A 323 -1.34 -27.36 -20.02
N GLN A 324 -1.94 -27.50 -21.21
CA GLN A 324 -1.22 -27.66 -22.48
C GLN A 324 -0.90 -26.31 -23.17
N LEU A 325 -1.07 -25.20 -22.45
CA LEU A 325 -0.85 -23.85 -22.96
C LEU A 325 0.64 -23.49 -22.99
N ALA A 326 1.05 -22.71 -23.99
CA ALA A 326 2.41 -22.21 -24.08
C ALA A 326 2.73 -21.25 -22.91
N PRO A 327 3.98 -21.21 -22.41
CA PRO A 327 4.36 -20.32 -21.32
C PRO A 327 4.03 -18.84 -21.56
N ASP A 328 4.21 -18.36 -22.79
CA ASP A 328 3.90 -16.96 -23.15
C ASP A 328 2.40 -16.64 -23.04
N ALA A 329 1.54 -17.61 -23.39
CA ALA A 329 0.09 -17.47 -23.28
C ALA A 329 -0.36 -17.50 -21.80
N LEU A 330 0.29 -18.32 -20.98
CA LEU A 330 0.06 -18.33 -19.53
C LEU A 330 0.46 -17.01 -18.89
N ASP A 331 1.62 -16.45 -19.25
CA ASP A 331 2.07 -15.15 -18.75
C ASP A 331 1.12 -14.02 -19.17
N GLU A 332 0.54 -14.05 -20.38
CA GLU A 332 -0.49 -13.09 -20.81
C GLU A 332 -1.77 -13.18 -19.99
N ILE A 333 -2.24 -14.39 -19.71
CA ILE A 333 -3.41 -14.64 -18.87
C ILE A 333 -3.17 -14.13 -17.44
N VAL A 334 -1.99 -14.41 -16.87
CA VAL A 334 -1.59 -13.93 -15.54
C VAL A 334 -1.51 -12.41 -15.50
N ILE A 335 -0.89 -11.78 -16.50
CA ILE A 335 -0.81 -10.32 -16.60
C ILE A 335 -2.20 -9.71 -16.63
N LYS A 336 -3.12 -10.24 -17.45
CA LYS A 336 -4.49 -9.74 -17.54
C LYS A 336 -5.21 -9.83 -16.18
N LEU A 337 -5.20 -11.02 -15.57
CA LEU A 337 -5.84 -11.26 -14.27
C LEU A 337 -5.33 -10.33 -13.18
N LEU A 338 -4.00 -10.25 -13.03
CA LEU A 338 -3.39 -9.45 -11.96
C LEU A 338 -3.48 -7.96 -12.23
N SER A 339 -3.45 -7.52 -13.49
CA SER A 339 -3.63 -6.11 -13.86
C SER A 339 -5.03 -5.62 -13.50
N GLU A 340 -6.06 -6.40 -13.81
CA GLU A 340 -7.45 -6.10 -13.40
C GLU A 340 -7.57 -6.05 -11.87
N GLN A 341 -6.89 -6.97 -11.16
CA GLN A 341 -6.91 -7.00 -9.71
C GLN A 341 -6.21 -5.79 -9.06
N VAL A 342 -5.00 -5.42 -9.51
CA VAL A 342 -4.27 -4.27 -8.94
C VAL A 342 -4.90 -2.94 -9.33
N GLN A 343 -5.59 -2.87 -10.48
CA GLN A 343 -6.39 -1.70 -10.83
C GLN A 343 -7.55 -1.50 -9.84
N ARG A 344 -8.18 -2.61 -9.42
CA ARG A 344 -9.27 -2.58 -8.45
C ARG A 344 -8.80 -2.43 -7.00
N PHE A 345 -7.67 -3.03 -6.67
CA PHE A 345 -7.07 -3.06 -5.33
C PHE A 345 -5.59 -2.64 -5.39
N PRO A 346 -5.30 -1.33 -5.50
CA PRO A 346 -3.92 -0.82 -5.68
C PRO A 346 -2.95 -1.17 -4.55
N LYS A 347 -3.45 -1.49 -3.35
CA LYS A 347 -2.64 -1.86 -2.18
C LYS A 347 -2.46 -3.37 -2.04
N HIS A 348 -2.92 -4.18 -2.98
CA HIS A 348 -2.73 -5.62 -2.94
C HIS A 348 -1.31 -6.02 -3.37
N TYR A 349 -0.35 -5.83 -2.46
CA TYR A 349 1.10 -5.93 -2.72
C TYR A 349 1.55 -7.30 -3.25
N ALA A 350 0.89 -8.39 -2.83
CA ALA A 350 1.20 -9.73 -3.33
C ALA A 350 0.95 -9.85 -4.83
N SER A 351 -0.13 -9.25 -5.35
CA SER A 351 -0.42 -9.24 -6.79
C SER A 351 0.58 -8.39 -7.55
N HIS A 352 0.96 -7.23 -7.01
CA HIS A 352 2.05 -6.43 -7.58
C HIS A 352 3.36 -7.25 -7.67
N PHE A 353 3.70 -8.00 -6.63
CA PHE A 353 4.92 -8.80 -6.62
C PHE A 353 4.92 -9.90 -7.71
N ILE A 354 3.82 -10.65 -7.82
CA ILE A 354 3.69 -11.74 -8.81
C ILE A 354 3.61 -11.17 -10.24
N LEU A 355 2.90 -10.06 -10.42
CA LEU A 355 2.83 -9.34 -11.69
C LEU A 355 4.21 -8.85 -12.12
N ALA A 356 5.00 -8.29 -11.20
CA ALA A 356 6.37 -7.88 -11.45
C ALA A 356 7.27 -9.04 -11.89
N GLN A 357 7.17 -10.19 -11.22
CA GLN A 357 7.91 -11.40 -11.61
C GLN A 357 7.53 -11.89 -13.00
N THR A 358 6.27 -11.76 -13.38
CA THR A 358 5.76 -12.14 -14.70
C THR A 358 6.32 -11.22 -15.79
N TYR A 359 6.32 -9.91 -15.57
CA TYR A 359 7.01 -8.96 -16.46
C TYR A 359 8.52 -9.20 -16.54
N GLN A 360 9.15 -9.61 -15.44
CA GLN A 360 10.57 -9.93 -15.41
C GLN A 360 10.91 -11.13 -16.30
N ARG A 361 10.07 -12.18 -16.32
CA ARG A 361 10.23 -13.34 -17.23
C ARG A 361 10.13 -12.94 -18.70
N ARG A 362 9.20 -12.04 -19.03
CA ARG A 362 9.03 -11.47 -20.37
C ARG A 362 10.09 -10.41 -20.76
N GLN A 363 11.03 -10.12 -19.87
CA GLN A 363 12.06 -9.09 -20.05
C GLN A 363 11.50 -7.66 -20.20
N GLU A 364 10.30 -7.41 -19.68
CA GLU A 364 9.68 -6.08 -19.64
C GLU A 364 10.14 -5.33 -18.39
N TRP A 365 11.43 -4.97 -18.36
CA TRP A 365 12.14 -4.51 -17.16
C TRP A 365 11.53 -3.26 -16.49
N HIS A 366 10.97 -2.34 -17.28
CA HIS A 366 10.32 -1.13 -16.74
C HIS A 366 9.05 -1.46 -15.94
N GLN A 367 8.20 -2.36 -16.46
CA GLN A 367 6.97 -2.76 -15.77
C GLN A 367 7.30 -3.58 -14.52
N ALA A 368 8.27 -4.49 -14.63
CA ALA A 368 8.78 -5.26 -13.49
C ALA A 368 9.25 -4.33 -12.35
N ALA A 369 10.09 -3.33 -12.67
CA ALA A 369 10.62 -2.40 -11.67
C ALA A 369 9.50 -1.58 -10.98
N ARG A 370 8.51 -1.12 -11.75
CA ARG A 370 7.35 -0.39 -11.23
C ARG A 370 6.55 -1.23 -10.23
N HIS A 371 6.17 -2.45 -10.63
CA HIS A 371 5.34 -3.30 -9.76
C HIS A 371 6.13 -3.82 -8.54
N PHE A 372 7.44 -4.06 -8.66
CA PHE A 372 8.27 -4.37 -7.49
C PHE A 372 8.39 -3.18 -6.51
N THR A 373 8.44 -1.95 -7.02
CA THR A 373 8.43 -0.74 -6.17
C THR A 373 7.14 -0.66 -5.36
N TRP A 374 5.99 -0.93 -5.99
CA TRP A 374 4.69 -1.03 -5.30
C TRP A 374 4.66 -2.15 -4.26
N ALA A 375 5.13 -3.34 -4.61
CA ALA A 375 5.21 -4.46 -3.68
C ALA A 375 6.15 -4.16 -2.49
N GLY A 376 7.19 -3.35 -2.70
CA GLY A 376 8.15 -2.92 -1.68
C GLY A 376 7.59 -2.01 -0.61
N GLN A 377 6.40 -1.43 -0.82
CA GLN A 377 5.68 -0.67 0.21
C GLN A 377 5.22 -1.55 1.37
N ASN A 378 5.12 -2.88 1.16
CA ASN A 378 4.94 -3.81 2.25
C ASN A 378 6.27 -4.01 2.98
N GLU A 379 6.38 -3.52 4.22
CA GLU A 379 7.61 -3.59 5.04
C GLU A 379 8.26 -4.99 5.07
N ARG A 380 7.47 -6.05 5.08
CA ARG A 380 7.98 -7.43 5.12
C ARG A 380 8.57 -7.91 3.81
N MET A 381 8.05 -7.40 2.70
CA MET A 381 8.54 -7.71 1.35
C MET A 381 9.50 -6.64 0.83
N LYS A 382 9.72 -5.56 1.59
CA LYS A 382 10.50 -4.37 1.23
C LYS A 382 11.88 -4.71 0.70
N LEU A 383 12.70 -5.39 1.49
CA LEU A 383 14.06 -5.77 1.11
C LEU A 383 14.08 -6.55 -0.22
N LYS A 384 13.26 -7.60 -0.32
CA LYS A 384 13.21 -8.48 -1.50
C LYS A 384 12.69 -7.71 -2.72
N SER A 385 11.60 -6.97 -2.56
CA SER A 385 10.93 -6.28 -3.67
C SER A 385 11.79 -5.13 -4.19
N PHE A 386 12.36 -4.29 -3.32
CA PHE A 386 13.24 -3.21 -3.76
C PHE A 386 14.57 -3.70 -4.34
N THR A 387 15.10 -4.83 -3.89
CA THR A 387 16.27 -5.47 -4.52
C THR A 387 15.95 -5.89 -5.96
N LEU A 388 14.81 -6.56 -6.17
CA LEU A 388 14.35 -6.97 -7.51
C LEU A 388 13.95 -5.78 -8.39
N ALA A 389 13.41 -4.71 -7.80
CA ALA A 389 13.16 -3.45 -8.48
C ALA A 389 14.48 -2.84 -8.99
N ALA A 390 15.52 -2.83 -8.14
CA ALA A 390 16.82 -2.30 -8.48
C ALA A 390 17.49 -3.07 -9.63
N GLU A 391 17.47 -4.40 -9.58
CA GLU A 391 17.97 -5.26 -10.66
C GLU A 391 17.20 -5.01 -11.97
N SER A 392 15.88 -4.83 -11.88
CA SER A 392 15.02 -4.52 -13.03
C SER A 392 15.34 -3.14 -13.61
N PHE A 393 15.51 -2.11 -12.78
CA PHE A 393 15.95 -0.78 -13.22
C PHE A 393 17.33 -0.80 -13.87
N GLN A 394 18.26 -1.62 -13.36
CA GLN A 394 19.59 -1.77 -13.95
C GLN A 394 19.51 -2.39 -15.36
N LYS A 395 18.71 -3.44 -15.54
CA LYS A 395 18.47 -4.05 -16.85
C LYS A 395 17.69 -3.14 -17.81
N ALA A 396 16.89 -2.22 -17.28
CA ALA A 396 16.20 -1.19 -18.04
C ALA A 396 17.09 0.01 -18.42
N GLY A 397 18.38 0.02 -18.04
CA GLY A 397 19.29 1.13 -18.34
C GLY A 397 19.09 2.39 -17.46
N LEU A 398 18.50 2.24 -16.26
CA LEU A 398 18.19 3.32 -15.32
C LEU A 398 19.05 3.22 -14.04
N PRO A 399 20.35 3.55 -14.08
CA PRO A 399 21.28 3.32 -12.97
C PRO A 399 20.98 4.16 -11.71
N PHE A 400 20.40 5.35 -11.87
CA PHE A 400 20.03 6.20 -10.73
C PHE A 400 18.82 5.62 -9.97
N ALA A 401 17.80 5.15 -10.68
CA ALA A 401 16.64 4.47 -10.09
C ALA A 401 17.05 3.15 -9.42
N ALA A 402 17.96 2.39 -10.05
CA ALA A 402 18.51 1.17 -9.45
C ALA A 402 19.23 1.46 -8.12
N LYS A 403 20.08 2.49 -8.09
CA LYS A 403 20.77 2.92 -6.86
C LYS A 403 19.79 3.35 -5.76
N SER A 404 18.70 4.04 -6.12
CA SER A 404 17.64 4.43 -5.19
C SER A 404 16.90 3.22 -4.63
N ALA A 405 16.49 2.28 -5.49
CA ALA A 405 15.85 1.05 -5.06
C ALA A 405 16.76 0.21 -4.14
N TYR A 406 18.06 0.09 -4.43
CA TYR A 406 19.01 -0.55 -3.50
C TYR A 406 19.14 0.19 -2.16
N ARG A 407 19.04 1.53 -2.15
CA ARG A 407 19.02 2.31 -0.91
C ARG A 407 17.78 1.99 -0.07
N ARG A 408 16.59 1.95 -0.68
CA ARG A 408 15.32 1.59 -0.01
C ARG A 408 15.26 0.14 0.45
N ALA A 409 15.91 -0.76 -0.30
CA ALA A 409 16.11 -2.15 0.14
C ALA A 409 17.00 -2.20 1.40
N ARG A 410 18.01 -1.33 1.48
CA ARG A 410 18.93 -1.21 2.63
C ARG A 410 18.33 -0.45 3.81
N GLU A 411 17.35 0.41 3.57
CA GLU A 411 16.48 1.03 4.59
C GLU A 411 15.54 -0.02 5.22
N LEU A 412 16.14 -1.11 5.71
CA LEU A 412 15.51 -1.97 6.71
C LEU A 412 15.21 -1.07 7.90
N THR A 413 13.93 -0.86 8.15
CA THR A 413 13.43 -0.33 9.42
C THR A 413 14.07 -1.18 10.52
N VAL A 414 15.06 -0.61 11.23
CA VAL A 414 15.61 -1.26 12.41
C VAL A 414 14.43 -1.47 13.34
N THR A 415 14.11 -2.72 13.66
CA THR A 415 12.93 -3.06 14.44
C THR A 415 12.99 -2.34 15.80
N GLU A 416 11.84 -2.07 16.40
CA GLU A 416 11.80 -1.46 17.74
C GLU A 416 12.58 -2.30 18.76
N GLU A 417 12.62 -3.63 18.60
CA GLU A 417 13.42 -4.55 19.40
C GLU A 417 14.93 -4.37 19.17
N ALA A 418 15.36 -4.11 17.93
CA ALA A 418 16.77 -3.85 17.62
C ALA A 418 17.20 -2.47 18.16
N LYS A 419 16.33 -1.44 18.08
CA LYS A 419 16.56 -0.14 18.74
C LYS A 419 16.69 -0.31 20.25
N LYS A 420 15.79 -1.09 20.86
CA LYS A 420 15.83 -1.42 22.30
C LYS A 420 17.13 -2.11 22.70
N THR A 421 17.58 -3.08 21.90
CA THR A 421 18.80 -3.86 22.15
C THR A 421 20.03 -2.96 22.09
N LEU A 422 20.16 -2.15 21.04
CA LEU A 422 21.27 -1.20 20.87
C LEU A 422 21.28 -0.14 21.98
N TYR A 423 20.11 0.40 22.34
CA TYR A 423 19.97 1.35 23.44
C TYR A 423 20.37 0.72 24.79
N THR A 424 19.97 -0.53 25.04
CA THR A 424 20.33 -1.25 26.27
C THR A 424 21.83 -1.56 26.35
N LEU A 425 22.46 -1.91 25.22
CA LEU A 425 23.92 -2.08 25.14
C LEU A 425 24.66 -0.77 25.40
N GLY A 426 24.18 0.34 24.84
CA GLY A 426 24.70 1.68 25.14
C GLY A 426 24.68 1.98 26.64
N ARG A 427 23.57 1.65 27.32
CA ARG A 427 23.41 1.81 28.77
C ARG A 427 24.39 0.96 29.58
N ILE A 428 24.58 -0.31 29.21
CA ILE A 428 25.50 -1.20 29.91
C ILE A 428 26.94 -0.67 29.81
N HIS A 429 27.36 -0.20 28.63
CA HIS A 429 28.69 0.39 28.44
C HIS A 429 28.84 1.73 29.17
N GLU A 430 27.77 2.54 29.25
CA GLU A 430 27.75 3.78 30.03
C GLU A 430 27.92 3.48 31.53
N GLU A 431 27.18 2.50 32.07
CA GLU A 431 27.28 2.05 33.46
C GLU A 431 28.65 1.43 33.80
N GLN A 432 29.33 0.83 32.80
CA GLN A 432 30.69 0.29 32.93
C GLN A 432 31.81 1.35 32.76
N GLY A 433 31.46 2.60 32.44
CA GLY A 433 32.42 3.69 32.22
C GLY A 433 33.10 3.69 30.84
N SER A 434 32.65 2.85 29.90
CA SER A 434 33.13 2.78 28.52
C SER A 434 32.43 3.81 27.64
N ILE A 435 32.72 5.10 27.86
CA ILE A 435 32.08 6.25 27.21
C ILE A 435 32.09 6.16 25.68
N THR A 436 33.22 5.79 25.08
CA THR A 436 33.36 5.68 23.62
C THR A 436 32.52 4.57 23.00
N ASP A 437 32.27 3.49 23.74
CA ASP A 437 31.45 2.38 23.23
C ASP A 437 29.96 2.66 23.46
N ALA A 438 29.59 3.27 24.60
CA ALA A 438 28.24 3.77 24.85
C ALA A 438 27.79 4.77 23.77
N GLN A 439 28.68 5.70 23.42
CA GLN A 439 28.44 6.70 22.38
C GLN A 439 28.15 6.05 21.01
N LYS A 440 28.94 5.05 20.59
CA LYS A 440 28.70 4.34 19.31
C LYS A 440 27.29 3.76 19.23
N TYR A 441 26.83 3.11 20.30
CA TYR A 441 25.50 2.48 20.30
C TYR A 441 24.37 3.52 20.33
N TYR A 442 24.51 4.59 21.12
CA TYR A 442 23.51 5.66 21.17
C TYR A 442 23.45 6.47 19.88
N GLU A 443 24.58 6.72 19.20
CA GLU A 443 24.60 7.41 17.90
C GLU A 443 23.85 6.61 16.84
N VAL A 444 24.00 5.28 16.84
CA VAL A 444 23.24 4.41 15.93
C VAL A 444 21.75 4.48 16.26
N VAL A 445 21.34 4.39 17.53
CA VAL A 445 19.91 4.51 17.92
C VAL A 445 19.35 5.88 17.59
N PHE A 446 20.08 6.96 17.85
CA PHE A 446 19.70 8.34 17.54
C PHE A 446 19.55 8.58 16.04
N THR A 447 20.44 8.00 15.21
CA THR A 447 20.34 8.06 13.75
C THR A 447 19.08 7.35 13.25
N LEU A 448 18.61 6.32 13.96
CA LEU A 448 17.43 5.52 13.60
C LEU A 448 16.13 6.11 14.13
N ASN A 449 16.14 6.73 15.32
CA ASN A 449 15.04 7.46 15.92
C ASN A 449 15.58 8.42 17.02
N PRO A 450 15.65 9.74 16.74
CA PRO A 450 16.14 10.74 17.70
C PRO A 450 15.34 10.83 19.00
N ASP A 451 14.03 10.50 18.93
CA ASP A 451 13.07 10.57 20.03
C ASP A 451 12.96 9.24 20.80
N TYR A 452 13.84 8.27 20.53
CA TYR A 452 13.83 6.98 21.21
C TYR A 452 14.29 7.11 22.67
N LEU A 453 13.32 7.09 23.60
CA LEU A 453 13.52 7.25 25.03
C LEU A 453 14.26 8.57 25.36
N ASP A 454 15.43 8.51 25.99
CA ASP A 454 16.26 9.65 26.37
C ASP A 454 17.60 9.69 25.60
N VAL A 455 17.70 9.00 24.45
CA VAL A 455 18.97 8.81 23.72
C VAL A 455 19.63 10.14 23.32
N CYS A 456 18.85 11.15 22.94
CA CYS A 456 19.34 12.49 22.65
C CYS A 456 19.98 13.16 23.88
N ALA A 457 19.33 13.07 25.04
CA ALA A 457 19.83 13.63 26.29
C ALA A 457 21.12 12.93 26.74
N ARG A 458 21.21 11.61 26.55
CA ARG A 458 22.42 10.83 26.87
C ARG A 458 23.60 11.19 25.99
N LEU A 459 23.39 11.33 24.67
CA LEU A 459 24.44 11.79 23.76
C LEU A 459 24.94 13.19 24.09
N GLN A 460 24.04 14.10 24.49
CA GLN A 460 24.43 15.45 24.94
C GLN A 460 25.29 15.42 26.22
N ASN A 461 24.94 14.55 27.17
CA ASN A 461 25.70 14.37 28.40
C ASN A 461 27.09 13.75 28.14
N LEU A 462 27.19 12.78 27.22
CA LEU A 462 28.45 12.13 26.84
C LEU A 462 29.36 13.05 26.00
N ASN A 463 28.78 13.95 25.20
CA ASN A 463 29.50 14.86 24.31
C ASN A 463 29.96 16.18 24.95
N SER A 464 29.72 16.40 26.24
CA SER A 464 30.18 17.62 26.94
C SER A 464 31.70 17.57 27.17
N PRO A 465 32.52 18.43 26.51
CA PRO A 465 33.97 18.36 26.63
C PRO A 465 34.49 19.14 27.85
N PRO A 466 35.60 18.72 28.49
CA PRO A 466 36.41 19.61 29.32
C PRO A 466 37.03 20.72 28.44
N ALA A 467 37.18 21.92 29.01
CA ALA A 467 37.55 23.13 28.29
C ALA A 467 38.93 23.10 27.59
N THR A 468 38.99 23.86 26.49
CA THR A 468 40.15 24.38 25.71
C THR A 468 40.75 23.53 24.57
N LEU A 469 40.63 24.02 23.32
CA LEU A 469 41.75 24.46 22.44
C LEU A 469 41.30 24.82 21.00
N THR A 470 41.53 26.10 20.66
CA THR A 470 41.91 26.74 19.37
C THR A 470 41.53 26.12 18.01
N SER A 471 40.81 26.92 17.20
CA SER A 471 40.51 26.70 15.78
C SER A 471 41.71 26.96 14.86
N ARG A 472 41.87 26.13 13.82
CA ARG A 472 42.75 26.38 12.67
C ARG A 472 41.89 26.45 11.40
N ALA A 473 42.12 27.49 10.59
CA ALA A 473 41.41 27.72 9.33
C ALA A 473 41.77 26.67 8.25
N VAL A 474 40.79 26.31 7.42
CA VAL A 474 40.90 25.39 6.28
C VAL A 474 40.30 26.08 5.03
N PRO A 475 40.90 25.92 3.83
CA PRO A 475 40.64 26.77 2.67
C PRO A 475 39.32 26.46 1.93
N GLU A 476 38.87 27.45 1.16
CA GLU A 476 37.69 27.43 0.28
C GLU A 476 37.60 26.16 -0.57
N ASN A 477 36.50 25.42 -0.43
CA ASN A 477 36.21 24.23 -1.23
C ASN A 477 34.91 24.44 -2.02
N LYS A 478 34.95 24.18 -3.32
CA LYS A 478 33.88 24.37 -4.32
C LYS A 478 32.77 23.31 -4.21
N ASP A 479 32.33 22.99 -3.00
CA ASP A 479 31.30 21.98 -2.74
C ASP A 479 30.13 22.63 -2.01
N TRP A 480 29.42 23.49 -2.75
CA TRP A 480 28.27 24.24 -2.24
C TRP A 480 27.13 23.30 -1.80
N TYR A 481 26.99 22.14 -2.45
CA TYR A 481 25.98 21.13 -2.16
C TYR A 481 26.21 20.43 -0.81
N ALA A 482 27.46 20.09 -0.49
CA ALA A 482 27.83 19.54 0.82
C ALA A 482 27.69 20.59 1.93
N SER A 483 27.90 21.87 1.61
CA SER A 483 27.70 22.99 2.55
C SER A 483 26.21 23.23 2.84
N LEU A 484 25.34 23.14 1.82
CA LEU A 484 23.88 23.27 1.93
C LEU A 484 23.28 22.20 2.85
N ILE A 485 23.65 20.93 2.66
CA ILE A 485 23.20 19.81 3.50
C ILE A 485 23.74 19.95 4.92
N ARG A 486 25.01 20.34 5.09
CA ARG A 486 25.58 20.62 6.42
C ARG A 486 24.89 21.79 7.11
N GLU A 487 24.49 22.83 6.39
CA GLU A 487 23.82 24.01 6.94
C GLU A 487 22.35 23.73 7.31
N LEU A 488 21.69 22.83 6.58
CA LEU A 488 20.36 22.28 6.94
C LEU A 488 20.41 21.39 8.18
N LEU A 489 21.50 20.64 8.36
CA LEU A 489 21.68 19.68 9.45
C LEU A 489 22.47 20.24 10.65
N SER A 490 22.98 21.48 10.57
CA SER A 490 23.77 22.06 11.65
C SER A 490 22.88 22.60 12.79
N PRO A 491 23.22 22.34 14.06
CA PRO A 491 22.56 22.94 15.22
C PRO A 491 22.72 24.48 15.32
N VAL A 492 23.56 25.07 14.46
CA VAL A 492 23.98 26.49 14.52
C VAL A 492 22.97 27.44 13.87
N SER A 493 21.90 26.94 13.24
CA SER A 493 20.87 27.75 12.60
C SER A 493 19.96 28.56 13.55
N GLN A 494 20.23 28.58 14.86
CA GLN A 494 19.53 29.44 15.84
C GLN A 494 20.35 30.62 16.37
N HIS A 495 21.65 30.75 16.09
CA HIS A 495 22.46 31.86 16.62
C HIS A 495 23.27 32.60 15.55
N GLY A 496 22.85 33.86 15.38
CA GLY A 496 23.46 34.99 14.66
C GLY A 496 24.84 34.81 14.02
N PHE A 497 24.88 35.06 12.71
CA PHE A 497 26.11 35.50 12.06
C PHE A 497 26.36 36.97 12.38
N ASP A 498 27.49 37.22 13.03
CA ASP A 498 28.01 38.53 13.41
C ASP A 498 28.47 39.28 12.12
N LEU A 499 27.62 40.16 11.61
CA LEU A 499 27.95 41.09 10.52
C LEU A 499 28.43 42.41 11.11
N ALA A 500 29.74 42.51 11.34
CA ALA A 500 30.35 43.80 11.63
C ALA A 500 30.54 44.61 10.33
N ARG A 501 29.67 45.62 10.14
CA ARG A 501 29.74 46.79 9.23
C ARG A 501 29.51 46.47 7.73
N GLN A 502 28.62 47.10 6.98
CA GLN A 502 27.77 48.30 7.10
C GLN A 502 26.48 48.09 6.29
N ASP A 503 25.44 48.85 6.63
CA ASP A 503 24.10 48.96 6.03
C ASP A 503 22.99 48.04 6.62
N ASN A 504 21.90 48.71 7.01
CA ASN A 504 20.90 48.32 8.01
C ASN A 504 20.05 47.08 7.58
N PRO A 505 20.24 45.86 8.13
CA PRO A 505 19.68 44.63 7.55
C PRO A 505 18.34 44.15 8.13
N ALA A 506 17.90 44.66 9.29
CA ALA A 506 16.72 44.11 10.00
C ALA A 506 15.40 44.28 9.23
N HIS A 507 15.28 45.29 8.36
CA HIS A 507 14.07 45.52 7.57
C HIS A 507 14.00 44.63 6.31
N SER A 508 15.14 44.26 5.70
CA SER A 508 15.13 43.52 4.43
C SER A 508 14.84 42.03 4.60
N ARG A 509 15.24 41.41 5.73
CA ARG A 509 14.97 39.98 5.98
C ARG A 509 13.52 39.74 6.42
N THR A 510 12.99 40.60 7.29
CA THR A 510 11.59 40.53 7.74
C THR A 510 10.63 40.72 6.57
N ALA A 511 10.85 41.75 5.72
CA ALA A 511 10.04 41.96 4.52
C ALA A 511 10.06 40.76 3.56
N ARG A 512 11.24 40.11 3.40
CA ARG A 512 11.39 38.89 2.59
C ARG A 512 10.63 37.70 3.17
N LEU A 513 10.76 37.43 4.46
CA LEU A 513 10.02 36.35 5.12
C LEU A 513 8.51 36.57 5.08
N THR A 514 8.06 37.82 5.24
CA THR A 514 6.64 38.18 5.07
C THR A 514 6.14 37.91 3.65
N SER A 515 6.91 38.30 2.64
CA SER A 515 6.58 38.03 1.22
C SER A 515 6.45 36.53 0.94
N VAL A 516 7.38 35.70 1.43
CA VAL A 516 7.30 34.24 1.28
C VAL A 516 6.10 33.66 2.04
N ALA A 517 5.79 34.17 3.23
CA ALA A 517 4.62 33.71 3.99
C ALA A 517 3.29 34.06 3.30
N GLU A 518 3.19 35.25 2.69
CA GLU A 518 2.05 35.66 1.88
C GLU A 518 1.90 34.80 0.63
N HIS A 519 3.02 34.52 -0.05
CA HIS A 519 3.06 33.63 -1.21
C HIS A 519 2.62 32.21 -0.83
N ARG A 520 3.15 31.65 0.25
CA ARG A 520 2.73 30.35 0.82
C ARG A 520 1.23 30.29 1.05
N LYS A 521 0.67 31.31 1.72
CA LYS A 521 -0.77 31.38 2.00
C LYS A 521 -1.60 31.34 0.71
N ARG A 522 -1.15 32.05 -0.32
CA ARG A 522 -1.80 32.09 -1.63
C ARG A 522 -1.75 30.74 -2.34
N LEU A 523 -0.58 30.08 -2.36
CA LEU A 523 -0.41 28.77 -2.98
C LEU A 523 -1.18 27.65 -2.26
N LEU A 524 -1.24 27.66 -0.92
CA LEU A 524 -2.06 26.70 -0.17
C LEU A 524 -3.56 26.88 -0.39
N SER A 525 -4.02 28.12 -0.60
CA SER A 525 -5.40 28.39 -1.02
C SER A 525 -5.71 27.74 -2.36
N ILE A 526 -4.76 27.74 -3.30
CA ILE A 526 -4.91 27.13 -4.61
C ILE A 526 -5.00 25.60 -4.49
N VAL A 527 -4.06 24.99 -3.76
CA VAL A 527 -4.06 23.54 -3.52
C VAL A 527 -5.42 23.08 -2.97
N SER A 528 -5.96 23.83 -2.02
CA SER A 528 -7.24 23.51 -1.37
C SER A 528 -8.44 23.71 -2.30
N GLU A 529 -8.50 24.83 -3.03
CA GLU A 529 -9.64 25.15 -3.90
C GLU A 529 -9.74 24.22 -5.12
N PHE A 530 -8.59 23.85 -5.69
CA PHE A 530 -8.51 22.93 -6.84
C PHE A 530 -8.47 21.45 -6.44
N SER A 531 -8.53 21.14 -5.14
CA SER A 531 -8.42 19.78 -4.61
C SER A 531 -7.21 19.02 -5.18
N LEU A 532 -6.06 19.68 -5.33
CA LEU A 532 -4.88 19.07 -5.97
C LEU A 532 -4.31 17.88 -5.18
N ASP A 533 -4.66 17.78 -3.90
CA ASP A 533 -4.28 16.71 -2.99
C ASP A 533 -5.32 15.55 -2.91
N SER A 534 -6.48 15.68 -3.55
CA SER A 534 -7.46 14.58 -3.56
C SER A 534 -6.98 13.47 -4.49
N VAL A 535 -6.89 12.25 -3.95
CA VAL A 535 -6.46 11.04 -4.66
C VAL A 535 -7.45 10.73 -5.77
N ASP A 536 -7.19 11.22 -6.99
CA ASP A 536 -7.74 10.65 -8.23
C ASP A 536 -6.99 11.18 -9.44
N ASN A 537 -6.24 10.30 -10.09
CA ASN A 537 -6.05 10.30 -11.55
C ASN A 537 -5.56 8.91 -11.98
N THR A 538 -6.45 7.93 -11.88
CA THR A 538 -6.36 6.71 -12.68
C THR A 538 -6.66 7.08 -14.13
N ALA A 539 -5.64 7.25 -14.96
CA ALA A 539 -5.80 7.29 -16.41
C ALA A 539 -5.27 5.98 -17.02
N ASP A 540 -6.16 5.33 -17.75
CA ASP A 540 -6.03 4.08 -18.50
C ASP A 540 -4.70 3.94 -19.27
N ALA A 541 -4.19 2.71 -19.34
CA ALA A 541 -3.02 2.34 -20.15
C ALA A 541 -3.44 1.45 -21.34
N ARG A 542 -3.13 1.87 -22.58
CA ARG A 542 -2.80 0.99 -23.74
C ARG A 542 -1.74 1.65 -24.64
N LEU A 543 -0.75 0.86 -25.06
CA LEU A 543 0.54 1.15 -25.75
C LEU A 543 0.38 1.62 -27.23
N GLY A 544 1.32 2.26 -27.95
CA GLY A 544 2.79 2.44 -27.85
C GLY A 544 3.31 3.55 -28.81
N TYR A 545 4.24 4.43 -28.38
CA TYR A 545 4.74 5.70 -29.01
C TYR A 545 4.05 6.22 -30.29
N ASP A 546 3.20 7.25 -30.26
CA ASP A 546 1.75 7.01 -30.35
C ASP A 546 1.12 6.66 -29.00
N VAL A 547 0.40 7.62 -28.42
CA VAL A 547 -0.27 7.58 -27.10
C VAL A 547 0.64 7.30 -25.87
N ALA A 548 1.61 6.38 -25.91
CA ALA A 548 2.38 5.94 -24.74
C ALA A 548 3.42 6.95 -24.23
N ALA A 549 3.95 7.83 -25.07
CA ALA A 549 4.78 8.94 -24.60
C ALA A 549 3.97 9.94 -23.78
N TYR A 550 2.78 10.27 -24.29
CA TYR A 550 1.78 11.10 -23.61
C TYR A 550 1.24 10.43 -22.34
N MET A 551 1.07 9.10 -22.33
CA MET A 551 0.75 8.35 -21.11
C MET A 551 1.90 8.31 -20.11
N ARG A 552 3.17 8.14 -20.51
CA ARG A 552 4.30 8.24 -19.56
C ARG A 552 4.41 9.64 -18.96
N TYR A 553 4.02 10.65 -19.73
CA TYR A 553 3.88 12.00 -19.21
C TYR A 553 2.70 12.13 -18.23
N ASP A 554 1.55 11.50 -18.47
CA ASP A 554 0.42 11.52 -17.50
C ASP A 554 0.63 10.57 -16.29
N CYS A 555 1.42 9.51 -16.45
CA CYS A 555 1.71 8.47 -15.47
C CYS A 555 3.20 8.44 -15.15
N SER A 556 3.74 9.60 -14.77
CA SER A 556 5.17 9.75 -14.57
C SER A 556 5.63 9.22 -13.22
N VAL A 557 6.94 9.00 -13.11
CA VAL A 557 7.55 8.58 -11.86
C VAL A 557 7.45 9.73 -10.82
N PRO A 558 7.44 9.44 -9.51
CA PRO A 558 7.19 10.43 -8.45
C PRO A 558 8.00 11.74 -8.55
N GLU A 559 9.21 11.66 -9.10
CA GLU A 559 10.16 12.74 -9.33
C GLU A 559 9.67 13.77 -10.36
N ASP A 560 9.08 13.26 -11.43
CA ASP A 560 8.49 14.06 -12.50
C ASP A 560 7.18 14.69 -12.01
N GLU A 561 6.41 13.97 -11.20
CA GLU A 561 5.18 14.48 -10.58
C GLU A 561 5.44 15.63 -9.60
N ALA A 562 6.57 15.60 -8.88
CA ALA A 562 6.96 16.71 -8.02
C ALA A 562 7.13 18.02 -8.81
N LYS A 563 7.89 17.98 -9.91
CA LYS A 563 8.11 19.15 -10.79
C LYS A 563 6.79 19.64 -11.40
N LYS A 564 5.98 18.73 -11.92
CA LYS A 564 4.66 19.04 -12.51
C LYS A 564 3.70 19.65 -11.50
N SER A 565 3.73 19.18 -10.25
CA SER A 565 2.87 19.69 -9.18
C SER A 565 3.28 21.11 -8.79
N LEU A 566 4.58 21.36 -8.60
CA LEU A 566 5.09 22.70 -8.29
C LEU A 566 4.82 23.70 -9.42
N GLU A 567 5.05 23.32 -10.68
CA GLU A 567 4.73 24.17 -11.82
C GLU A 567 3.23 24.46 -11.90
N LEU A 568 2.38 23.44 -11.78
CA LEU A 568 0.93 23.58 -11.86
C LEU A 568 0.38 24.54 -10.78
N VAL A 569 0.82 24.39 -9.53
CA VAL A 569 0.40 25.24 -8.42
C VAL A 569 0.81 26.70 -8.67
N ASN A 570 2.02 26.93 -9.17
CA ASN A 570 2.48 28.27 -9.52
C ASN A 570 1.78 28.85 -10.76
N MET A 571 1.36 28.04 -11.72
CA MET A 571 0.61 28.47 -12.89
C MET A 571 -0.81 28.91 -12.50
N LEU A 572 -1.50 28.13 -11.67
CA LEU A 572 -2.80 28.48 -11.11
C LEU A 572 -2.74 29.76 -10.26
N ASP A 573 -1.61 30.02 -9.60
CA ASP A 573 -1.35 31.25 -8.87
C ASP A 573 -1.30 32.46 -9.79
N CYS A 574 -0.61 32.33 -10.91
CA CYS A 574 -0.55 33.37 -11.93
C CYS A 574 -1.94 33.66 -12.51
N ILE A 575 -2.71 32.62 -12.83
CA ILE A 575 -4.08 32.78 -13.34
C ILE A 575 -4.93 33.62 -12.38
N LYS A 576 -4.86 33.33 -11.08
CA LYS A 576 -5.64 34.06 -10.07
C LYS A 576 -5.13 35.47 -9.81
N HIS A 577 -3.82 35.66 -9.82
CA HIS A 577 -3.23 36.94 -9.49
C HIS A 577 -3.41 37.97 -10.60
N TYR A 578 -3.27 37.54 -11.86
CA TYR A 578 -3.30 38.43 -13.02
C TYR A 578 -4.64 38.40 -13.79
N GLY A 579 -5.52 37.45 -13.49
CA GLY A 579 -6.85 37.34 -14.09
C GLY A 579 -7.88 38.36 -13.56
N PRO A 580 -9.17 38.17 -13.88
CA PRO A 580 -9.75 37.03 -14.58
C PRO A 580 -9.40 37.00 -16.07
N PHE A 581 -9.26 35.79 -16.61
CA PHE A 581 -9.07 35.54 -18.04
C PHE A 581 -10.34 34.93 -18.64
N SER A 582 -10.57 35.19 -19.92
CA SER A 582 -11.76 34.73 -20.63
C SER A 582 -11.43 33.78 -21.77
N LYS A 583 -10.25 33.89 -22.40
CA LYS A 583 -9.89 33.10 -23.58
C LYS A 583 -8.39 32.85 -23.67
N SER A 584 -8.01 31.58 -23.56
CA SER A 584 -6.61 31.16 -23.47
C SER A 584 -6.12 30.33 -24.66
N LEU A 585 -4.81 30.37 -24.90
CA LEU A 585 -4.09 29.48 -25.82
C LEU A 585 -2.90 28.83 -25.10
N ASP A 586 -2.82 27.50 -25.11
CA ASP A 586 -1.63 26.76 -24.66
C ASP A 586 -0.79 26.29 -25.86
N ILE A 587 0.49 26.64 -25.87
CA ILE A 587 1.48 26.26 -26.89
C ILE A 587 2.22 25.00 -26.43
N GLY A 588 2.23 23.98 -27.28
CA GLY A 588 2.73 22.63 -26.93
C GLY A 588 1.75 21.89 -26.04
N ALA A 589 0.46 21.91 -26.42
CA ALA A 589 -0.63 21.43 -25.57
C ALA A 589 -0.55 19.94 -25.23
N ALA A 590 0.19 19.13 -26.00
CA ALA A 590 0.47 17.72 -25.74
C ALA A 590 -0.79 16.91 -25.35
N THR A 591 -0.91 16.50 -24.09
CA THR A 591 -2.04 15.70 -23.57
C THR A 591 -3.30 16.51 -23.26
N GLY A 592 -3.25 17.83 -23.48
CA GLY A 592 -4.33 18.76 -23.15
C GLY A 592 -4.43 19.11 -21.66
N ARG A 593 -3.38 18.85 -20.86
CA ARG A 593 -3.36 19.08 -19.40
C ARG A 593 -3.81 20.50 -19.03
N TYR A 594 -3.20 21.53 -19.64
CA TYR A 594 -3.48 22.92 -19.31
C TYR A 594 -4.77 23.45 -19.93
N PRO A 595 -5.07 23.23 -21.24
CA PRO A 595 -6.36 23.64 -21.80
C PRO A 595 -7.56 23.03 -21.11
N THR A 596 -7.48 21.76 -20.70
CA THR A 596 -8.58 21.08 -19.97
C THR A 596 -8.79 21.72 -18.60
N LEU A 597 -7.72 21.98 -17.86
CA LEU A 597 -7.79 22.64 -16.57
C LEU A 597 -8.36 24.06 -16.68
N LEU A 598 -7.91 24.84 -17.66
CA LEU A 598 -8.39 26.20 -17.91
C LEU A 598 -9.89 26.20 -18.28
N ALA A 599 -10.32 25.26 -19.11
CA ALA A 599 -11.73 25.10 -19.46
C ALA A 599 -12.62 24.74 -18.26
N GLN A 600 -12.12 23.92 -17.33
CA GLN A 600 -12.81 23.64 -16.07
C GLN A 600 -12.96 24.89 -15.19
N GLN A 601 -12.12 25.90 -15.37
CA GLN A 601 -12.23 27.21 -14.70
C GLN A 601 -13.15 28.19 -15.45
N GLY A 602 -13.85 27.74 -16.50
CA GLY A 602 -14.75 28.58 -17.29
C GLY A 602 -14.04 29.46 -18.33
N ILE A 603 -12.74 29.26 -18.55
CA ILE A 603 -11.97 29.98 -19.58
C ILE A 603 -12.17 29.26 -20.92
N GLN A 604 -12.44 30.01 -21.99
CA GLN A 604 -12.51 29.43 -23.33
C GLN A 604 -11.10 29.01 -23.79
N ALA A 605 -10.74 27.75 -23.59
CA ALA A 605 -9.38 27.27 -23.77
C ALA A 605 -9.10 26.67 -25.16
N PHE A 606 -7.96 27.04 -25.72
CA PHE A 606 -7.41 26.52 -26.97
C PHE A 606 -6.05 25.88 -26.68
N GLY A 607 -5.70 24.85 -27.45
CA GLY A 607 -4.37 24.25 -27.42
C GLY A 607 -3.82 24.13 -28.83
N VAL A 608 -2.53 24.40 -29.01
CA VAL A 608 -1.81 24.17 -30.27
C VAL A 608 -0.63 23.24 -30.03
N ASP A 609 -0.45 22.28 -30.92
CA ASP A 609 0.70 21.38 -30.91
C ASP A 609 1.19 21.12 -32.34
N LEU A 610 2.49 20.93 -32.51
CA LEU A 610 3.11 20.67 -33.81
C LEU A 610 2.72 19.27 -34.32
N GLU A 611 2.59 18.31 -33.40
CA GLU A 611 2.41 16.89 -33.73
C GLU A 611 0.92 16.53 -33.84
N PRO A 612 0.43 16.07 -35.01
CA PRO A 612 -0.98 15.69 -35.20
C PRO A 612 -1.49 14.67 -34.17
N MET A 613 -0.65 13.71 -33.78
CA MET A 613 -1.00 12.65 -32.84
C MET A 613 -1.27 13.19 -31.43
N ALA A 614 -0.58 14.27 -31.02
CA ALA A 614 -0.82 14.95 -29.74
C ALA A 614 -2.22 15.55 -29.70
N VAL A 615 -2.57 16.26 -30.78
CA VAL A 615 -3.88 16.91 -30.97
C VAL A 615 -5.01 15.87 -30.95
N GLU A 616 -4.83 14.74 -31.66
CA GLU A 616 -5.82 13.67 -31.65
C GLU A 616 -5.98 13.06 -30.25
N PHE A 617 -4.88 12.83 -29.53
CA PHE A 617 -4.90 12.31 -28.18
C PHE A 617 -5.61 13.25 -27.19
N ALA A 618 -5.28 14.55 -27.22
CA ALA A 618 -5.92 15.56 -26.39
C ALA A 618 -7.43 15.66 -26.64
N ARG A 619 -7.85 15.57 -27.91
CA ARG A 619 -9.28 15.53 -28.29
C ARG A 619 -9.99 14.29 -27.77
N LYS A 620 -9.36 13.11 -27.80
CA LYS A 620 -9.94 11.87 -27.25
C LYS A 620 -10.06 11.92 -25.72
N LYS A 621 -9.03 12.43 -25.05
CA LYS A 621 -8.97 12.51 -23.58
C LYS A 621 -10.01 13.48 -22.99
N SER A 622 -10.37 14.53 -23.72
CA SER A 622 -11.30 15.57 -23.25
C SER A 622 -12.79 15.21 -23.32
N ASN A 623 -13.16 14.01 -23.80
CA ASN A 623 -14.52 13.62 -24.18
C ASN A 623 -15.49 13.37 -22.98
N GLY A 624 -15.64 14.37 -22.10
CA GLY A 624 -16.51 14.35 -20.92
C GLY A 624 -16.61 15.67 -20.10
N ALA A 625 -15.79 16.70 -20.37
CA ALA A 625 -15.87 17.99 -19.67
C ALA A 625 -15.53 19.17 -20.60
N LEU A 626 -16.38 20.20 -20.64
CA LEU A 626 -16.14 21.56 -21.19
C LEU A 626 -15.02 21.63 -22.26
N ASN A 627 -15.30 21.16 -23.48
CA ASN A 627 -14.28 20.81 -24.49
C ASN A 627 -13.35 21.98 -24.89
N PRO A 628 -12.04 21.92 -24.58
CA PRO A 628 -11.04 22.81 -25.17
C PRO A 628 -10.88 22.54 -26.67
N GLN A 629 -10.47 23.56 -27.43
CA GLN A 629 -10.26 23.45 -28.88
C GLN A 629 -8.79 23.22 -29.22
N PHE A 630 -8.47 22.03 -29.69
CA PHE A 630 -7.10 21.66 -30.07
C PHE A 630 -6.86 21.83 -31.57
N HIS A 631 -5.74 22.46 -31.95
CA HIS A 631 -5.32 22.73 -33.31
C HIS A 631 -3.91 22.19 -33.55
N GLN A 632 -3.67 21.66 -34.76
CA GLN A 632 -2.30 21.41 -35.19
C GLN A 632 -1.71 22.73 -35.69
N GLY A 633 -0.50 23.09 -35.26
CA GLY A 633 0.15 24.32 -35.70
C GLY A 633 1.59 24.45 -35.19
N ASP A 634 2.39 25.24 -35.90
CA ASP A 634 3.75 25.58 -35.49
C ASP A 634 3.73 26.83 -34.61
N ALA A 635 4.47 26.84 -33.51
CA ALA A 635 4.55 28.00 -32.63
C ALA A 635 5.18 29.24 -33.30
N ARG A 636 5.89 29.05 -34.42
CA ARG A 636 6.51 30.11 -35.23
C ARG A 636 5.55 30.75 -36.24
N ASP A 637 4.37 30.14 -36.46
CA ASP A 637 3.30 30.62 -37.35
C ASP A 637 1.96 30.12 -36.79
N LEU A 638 1.48 30.80 -35.74
CA LEU A 638 0.32 30.35 -34.98
C LEU A 638 -0.96 30.45 -35.84
N PRO A 639 -1.79 29.39 -35.93
CA PRO A 639 -2.96 29.34 -36.81
C PRO A 639 -4.17 30.09 -36.21
N PHE A 640 -3.93 31.28 -35.66
CA PHE A 640 -4.91 32.12 -34.99
C PHE A 640 -4.82 33.57 -35.46
N GLU A 641 -5.94 34.28 -35.36
CA GLU A 641 -5.97 35.69 -35.70
C GLU A 641 -5.20 36.54 -34.67
N SER A 642 -4.83 37.74 -35.08
CA SER A 642 -4.20 38.69 -34.17
C SER A 642 -5.19 39.11 -33.08
N THR A 643 -4.71 39.38 -31.87
CA THR A 643 -5.51 39.90 -30.74
C THR A 643 -6.72 39.05 -30.37
N GLN A 644 -6.53 37.73 -30.26
CA GLN A 644 -7.60 36.77 -29.99
C GLN A 644 -7.65 36.29 -28.53
N PHE A 645 -6.52 36.31 -27.81
CA PHE A 645 -6.38 35.69 -26.49
C PHE A 645 -5.99 36.72 -25.43
N ASP A 646 -6.50 36.56 -24.21
CA ASP A 646 -6.06 37.34 -23.04
C ASP A 646 -5.03 36.60 -22.18
N LEU A 647 -4.87 35.28 -22.40
CA LEU A 647 -3.86 34.44 -21.79
C LEU A 647 -3.19 33.52 -22.82
N VAL A 648 -1.87 33.49 -22.87
CA VAL A 648 -1.10 32.47 -23.60
C VAL A 648 -0.20 31.71 -22.62
N THR A 649 -0.25 30.38 -22.63
CA THR A 649 0.61 29.53 -21.79
C THR A 649 1.57 28.71 -22.67
N CYS A 650 2.78 28.46 -22.19
CA CYS A 650 3.77 27.58 -22.82
C CYS A 650 4.50 26.83 -21.71
N MET A 651 4.01 25.65 -21.37
CA MET A 651 4.27 25.03 -20.07
C MET A 651 5.13 23.75 -20.18
N MET A 652 5.55 23.21 -19.03
CA MET A 652 6.36 22.00 -18.88
C MET A 652 7.61 21.92 -19.76
N GLY A 653 8.27 23.07 -19.99
CA GLY A 653 9.51 23.13 -20.75
C GLY A 653 9.37 23.02 -22.26
N THR A 654 8.16 23.22 -22.80
CA THR A 654 7.92 23.30 -24.25
C THR A 654 8.86 24.27 -24.94
N ALA A 655 9.18 25.41 -24.32
CA ALA A 655 10.08 26.40 -24.92
C ALA A 655 11.49 25.85 -25.25
N ALA A 656 11.98 24.84 -24.53
CA ALA A 656 13.27 24.21 -24.82
C ALA A 656 13.25 23.26 -26.02
N HIS A 657 12.07 22.99 -26.61
CA HIS A 657 11.95 22.26 -27.87
C HIS A 657 12.17 23.15 -29.09
N PHE A 658 12.05 24.48 -28.94
CA PHE A 658 12.32 25.41 -30.01
C PHE A 658 13.82 25.58 -30.20
N PRO A 659 14.33 25.58 -31.44
CA PRO A 659 15.67 26.07 -31.71
C PRO A 659 15.83 27.47 -31.11
N ARG A 660 16.92 27.73 -30.39
CA ARG A 660 17.11 29.01 -29.69
C ARG A 660 16.96 30.25 -30.59
N GLN A 661 17.36 30.13 -31.85
CA GLN A 661 17.24 31.19 -32.86
C GLN A 661 15.79 31.52 -33.27
N ASP A 662 14.85 30.60 -33.04
CA ASP A 662 13.44 30.75 -33.42
C ASP A 662 12.60 31.36 -32.29
N VAL A 663 13.13 31.44 -31.07
CA VAL A 663 12.40 31.96 -29.90
C VAL A 663 11.92 33.40 -30.09
N PRO A 664 12.69 34.35 -30.66
CA PRO A 664 12.17 35.67 -30.97
C PRO A 664 10.93 35.64 -31.89
N THR A 665 10.91 34.73 -32.87
CA THR A 665 9.76 34.54 -33.78
C THR A 665 8.55 34.02 -33.02
N VAL A 666 8.73 33.01 -32.17
CA VAL A 666 7.66 32.48 -31.32
C VAL A 666 7.11 33.57 -30.39
N MET A 667 7.97 34.37 -29.76
CA MET A 667 7.57 35.49 -28.90
C MET A 667 6.79 36.57 -29.68
N SER A 668 7.18 36.87 -30.92
CA SER A 668 6.44 37.77 -31.81
C SER A 668 5.04 37.22 -32.13
N GLU A 669 4.90 35.91 -32.37
CA GLU A 669 3.61 35.28 -32.62
C GLU A 669 2.71 35.26 -31.38
N ILE A 670 3.28 35.00 -30.20
CA ILE A 670 2.58 35.17 -28.91
C ILE A 670 2.09 36.62 -28.76
N HIS A 671 2.97 37.59 -29.02
CA HIS A 671 2.61 39.01 -28.96
C HIS A 671 1.49 39.36 -29.94
N ARG A 672 1.54 38.84 -31.17
CA ARG A 672 0.49 39.06 -32.19
C ARG A 672 -0.86 38.51 -31.74
N CYS A 673 -0.89 37.30 -31.21
CA CYS A 673 -2.11 36.61 -30.78
C CYS A 673 -2.75 37.20 -29.52
N LEU A 674 -1.95 37.83 -28.65
CA LEU A 674 -2.46 38.48 -27.43
C LEU A 674 -3.19 39.80 -27.70
N VAL A 675 -4.28 40.04 -26.97
CA VAL A 675 -4.89 41.38 -26.86
C VAL A 675 -3.97 42.34 -26.09
N PRO A 676 -4.05 43.66 -26.30
CA PRO A 676 -3.38 44.63 -25.42
C PRO A 676 -3.77 44.40 -23.95
N GLY A 677 -2.80 44.38 -23.06
CA GLY A 677 -2.99 44.02 -21.65
C GLY A 677 -3.06 42.50 -21.35
N GLY A 678 -3.06 41.65 -22.38
CA GLY A 678 -3.04 40.19 -22.22
C GLY A 678 -1.69 39.67 -21.72
N PHE A 679 -1.72 38.50 -21.08
CA PHE A 679 -0.56 37.89 -20.41
C PHE A 679 -0.06 36.65 -21.12
N CYS A 680 1.26 36.41 -21.06
CA CYS A 680 1.86 35.12 -21.36
C CYS A 680 2.62 34.56 -20.17
N VAL A 681 2.45 33.27 -19.91
CA VAL A 681 3.17 32.51 -18.89
C VAL A 681 3.95 31.39 -19.57
N ILE A 682 5.28 31.41 -19.44
CA ILE A 682 6.17 30.41 -20.04
C ILE A 682 6.93 29.72 -18.91
N SER A 683 6.85 28.40 -18.80
CA SER A 683 7.72 27.63 -17.91
C SER A 683 8.76 26.85 -18.72
N THR A 684 10.03 26.93 -18.29
CA THR A 684 11.11 26.20 -18.96
C THR A 684 12.24 25.80 -18.03
N TRP A 685 13.12 24.95 -18.54
CA TRP A 685 14.27 24.41 -17.82
C TRP A 685 15.31 25.50 -17.55
N ASP A 686 15.75 25.59 -16.31
CA ASP A 686 16.75 26.55 -15.90
C ASP A 686 18.15 25.92 -15.98
N ILE A 687 18.88 26.20 -17.06
CA ILE A 687 20.23 25.68 -17.28
C ILE A 687 21.27 26.26 -16.32
N GLU A 688 20.94 27.35 -15.62
CA GLU A 688 21.80 27.94 -14.59
C GLU A 688 21.62 27.22 -13.24
N CYS A 689 20.64 26.30 -13.14
CA CYS A 689 20.48 25.43 -11.99
C CYS A 689 21.55 24.32 -11.95
N PRO A 690 22.41 24.27 -10.93
CA PRO A 690 23.51 23.30 -10.83
C PRO A 690 23.05 21.85 -10.63
N HIS A 691 21.78 21.65 -10.26
CA HIS A 691 21.19 20.34 -10.00
C HIS A 691 19.99 20.06 -10.93
N LEU A 692 19.96 20.69 -12.10
CA LEU A 692 18.93 20.50 -13.11
C LEU A 692 18.80 19.02 -13.50
N THR A 693 17.59 18.47 -13.33
CA THR A 693 17.17 17.23 -13.98
C THR A 693 15.99 17.50 -14.91
N TYR A 694 15.99 16.81 -16.05
CA TYR A 694 14.87 16.83 -16.99
C TYR A 694 13.93 15.66 -16.71
N LEU A 695 12.70 15.75 -17.21
CA LEU A 695 11.72 14.66 -17.07
C LEU A 695 12.29 13.32 -17.53
N SER A 696 11.89 12.26 -16.83
CA SER A 696 12.31 10.89 -17.09
C SER A 696 11.90 10.39 -18.48
N ILE A 697 10.86 11.00 -19.07
CA ILE A 697 10.33 10.65 -20.41
C ILE A 697 11.30 10.94 -21.55
N TYR A 698 12.26 11.86 -21.36
CA TYR A 698 13.18 12.29 -22.40
C TYR A 698 14.39 11.36 -22.51
N SER A 699 14.78 11.04 -23.75
CA SER A 699 16.03 10.34 -24.05
C SER A 699 17.25 11.22 -23.70
N HIS A 700 18.42 10.60 -23.60
CA HIS A 700 19.66 11.36 -23.35
C HIS A 700 19.91 12.41 -24.44
N GLU A 701 19.68 12.06 -25.71
CA GLU A 701 19.82 12.98 -26.85
C GLU A 701 18.83 14.14 -26.78
N GLN A 702 17.58 13.87 -26.41
CA GLN A 702 16.56 14.92 -26.24
C GLN A 702 16.94 15.89 -25.11
N LYS A 703 17.43 15.36 -23.98
CA LYS A 703 17.89 16.21 -22.85
C LYS A 703 19.05 17.11 -23.25
N GLU A 704 19.97 16.61 -24.08
CA GLU A 704 21.09 17.41 -24.56
C GLU A 704 20.66 18.48 -25.57
N LEU A 705 19.74 18.14 -26.48
CA LEU A 705 19.15 19.11 -27.39
C LEU A 705 18.41 20.23 -26.62
N MET A 706 17.61 19.85 -25.62
CA MET A 706 16.90 20.81 -24.76
C MET A 706 17.87 21.69 -23.98
N ARG A 707 18.99 21.15 -23.50
CA ARG A 707 20.04 21.93 -22.84
C ARG A 707 20.65 22.99 -23.76
N GLN A 708 20.84 22.66 -25.04
CA GLN A 708 21.38 23.60 -26.04
C GLN A 708 20.38 24.69 -26.42
N ASN A 709 19.09 24.35 -26.42
CA ASN A 709 18.00 25.25 -26.77
C ASN A 709 17.52 26.13 -25.62
N ALA A 710 17.73 25.70 -24.37
CA ALA A 710 17.29 26.42 -23.19
C ALA A 710 17.92 27.82 -23.11
N ILE A 711 17.15 28.75 -22.55
CA ILE A 711 17.45 30.18 -22.53
C ILE A 711 17.59 30.61 -21.07
N SER A 712 18.61 31.41 -20.78
CA SER A 712 18.81 31.98 -19.44
C SER A 712 17.68 32.96 -19.09
N ARG A 713 17.53 33.26 -17.80
CA ARG A 713 16.52 34.23 -17.32
C ARG A 713 16.79 35.64 -17.85
N ALA A 714 18.06 36.00 -18.01
CA ALA A 714 18.48 37.29 -18.55
C ALA A 714 18.12 37.40 -20.04
N ASP A 715 18.52 36.42 -20.85
CA ASP A 715 18.31 36.44 -22.30
C ASP A 715 16.81 36.43 -22.64
N VAL A 716 16.01 35.62 -21.93
CA VAL A 716 14.56 35.56 -22.20
C VAL A 716 13.87 36.88 -21.85
N SER A 717 14.36 37.61 -20.84
CA SER A 717 13.86 38.94 -20.48
C SER A 717 14.16 39.96 -21.57
N GLU A 718 15.41 39.95 -22.08
CA GLU A 718 15.81 40.83 -23.17
C GLU A 718 15.00 40.57 -24.44
N ILE A 719 14.78 39.29 -24.79
CA ILE A 719 13.95 38.90 -25.93
C ILE A 719 12.51 39.38 -25.73
N ALA A 720 11.91 39.17 -24.55
CA ALA A 720 10.55 39.60 -24.27
C ALA A 720 10.38 41.11 -24.41
N ILE A 721 11.29 41.90 -23.83
CA ILE A 721 11.28 43.37 -23.92
C ILE A 721 11.44 43.83 -25.38
N ALA A 722 12.35 43.21 -26.13
CA ALA A 722 12.56 43.52 -27.54
C ALA A 722 11.31 43.25 -28.40
N GLN A 723 10.46 42.30 -27.99
CA GLN A 723 9.19 41.98 -28.65
C GLN A 723 8.00 42.80 -28.14
N GLY A 724 8.22 43.80 -27.27
CA GLY A 724 7.18 44.72 -26.81
C GLY A 724 6.44 44.26 -25.54
N PHE A 725 6.97 43.29 -24.80
CA PHE A 725 6.41 42.87 -23.52
C PHE A 725 7.00 43.64 -22.33
N VAL A 726 6.20 43.73 -21.26
CA VAL A 726 6.69 43.99 -19.91
C VAL A 726 6.94 42.66 -19.23
N VAL A 727 8.12 42.48 -18.63
CA VAL A 727 8.40 41.35 -17.73
C VAL A 727 7.85 41.70 -16.35
N GLU A 728 6.78 41.03 -15.95
CA GLU A 728 6.12 41.26 -14.65
C GLU A 728 6.83 40.48 -13.54
N GLU A 729 7.20 39.22 -13.81
CA GLU A 729 7.85 38.36 -12.82
C GLU A 729 8.65 37.24 -13.51
N ILE A 730 9.78 36.84 -12.90
CA ILE A 730 10.45 35.56 -13.18
C ILE A 730 10.55 34.78 -11.87
N ARG A 731 9.89 33.62 -11.82
CA ARG A 731 9.79 32.78 -10.63
C ARG A 731 10.58 31.49 -10.81
N GLY A 732 11.51 31.20 -9.91
CA GLY A 732 12.14 29.87 -9.85
C GLY A 732 11.18 28.82 -9.29
N VAL A 733 11.20 27.62 -9.86
CA VAL A 733 10.34 26.49 -9.47
C VAL A 733 11.20 25.25 -9.28
N GLY A 734 11.02 24.52 -8.17
CA GLY A 734 11.79 23.32 -7.89
C GLY A 734 13.24 23.64 -7.51
N LEU A 735 13.41 24.50 -6.51
CA LEU A 735 14.68 24.87 -5.87
C LEU A 735 15.31 23.71 -5.10
N LEU A 736 14.50 22.72 -4.73
CA LEU A 736 14.96 21.53 -4.04
C LEU A 736 15.65 20.56 -5.04
N PRO A 737 16.88 20.10 -4.74
CA PRO A 737 17.47 18.98 -5.46
C PRO A 737 16.61 17.72 -5.33
N GLU A 738 16.45 16.99 -6.44
CA GLU A 738 15.63 15.78 -6.48
C GLU A 738 16.07 14.75 -5.42
N SER A 739 17.39 14.58 -5.26
CA SER A 739 18.04 13.77 -4.23
C SER A 739 17.57 14.08 -2.80
N LEU A 740 17.36 15.36 -2.47
CA LEU A 740 16.90 15.77 -1.15
C LEU A 740 15.39 15.55 -1.01
N GLY A 741 14.62 15.71 -2.09
CA GLY A 741 13.21 15.34 -2.13
C GLY A 741 12.98 13.87 -1.80
N TYR A 742 13.88 13.00 -2.24
CA TYR A 742 13.88 11.59 -1.85
C TYR A 742 14.27 11.35 -0.40
N GLU A 743 15.33 12.00 0.08
CA GLU A 743 15.82 11.83 1.45
C GLU A 743 14.79 12.28 2.50
N LEU A 744 13.94 13.23 2.12
CA LEU A 744 12.84 13.75 2.94
C LEU A 744 11.47 13.09 2.62
N ASP A 745 11.46 12.08 1.74
CA ASP A 745 10.27 11.32 1.33
C ASP A 745 9.12 12.18 0.76
N LEU A 746 9.45 13.34 0.18
CA LEU A 746 8.49 14.34 -0.30
C LEU A 746 7.79 13.96 -1.62
N GLN A 747 8.21 12.86 -2.24
CA GLN A 747 7.69 12.40 -3.53
C GLN A 747 6.62 11.31 -3.39
N GLN A 748 6.37 10.78 -2.20
CA GLN A 748 5.34 9.74 -2.04
C GLN A 748 3.93 10.27 -2.23
N ASP A 749 3.09 9.46 -2.88
CA ASP A 749 1.67 9.74 -3.02
C ASP A 749 0.98 9.74 -1.65
N GLY A 750 0.41 10.89 -1.30
CA GLY A 750 -0.29 11.11 -0.04
C GLY A 750 -1.04 12.45 -0.04
N PRO A 751 -2.03 12.62 0.85
CA PRO A 751 -2.93 13.79 0.87
C PRO A 751 -2.23 15.12 1.21
N GLU A 752 -0.96 15.09 1.63
CA GLU A 752 -0.18 16.28 1.98
C GLU A 752 1.06 16.43 1.08
N ARG A 753 1.20 15.61 0.02
CA ARG A 753 2.42 15.56 -0.82
C ARG A 753 2.73 16.93 -1.41
N ILE A 754 1.75 17.56 -2.08
CA ILE A 754 1.98 18.84 -2.77
C ILE A 754 2.25 19.95 -1.76
N ARG A 755 1.56 19.94 -0.61
CA ARG A 755 1.78 20.90 0.49
C ARG A 755 3.20 20.80 1.06
N ASN A 756 3.66 19.60 1.37
CA ASN A 756 5.01 19.38 1.91
C ASN A 756 6.09 19.78 0.90
N LEU A 757 5.90 19.40 -0.37
CA LEU A 757 6.82 19.78 -1.44
C LEU A 757 6.89 21.30 -1.61
N LEU A 758 5.74 21.97 -1.59
CA LEU A 758 5.63 23.42 -1.69
C LEU A 758 6.29 24.13 -0.51
N ASP A 759 6.02 23.69 0.71
CA ASP A 759 6.58 24.27 1.93
C ASP A 759 8.11 24.22 1.92
N MET A 760 8.67 23.12 1.43
CA MET A 760 10.11 22.98 1.27
C MET A 760 10.66 23.89 0.17
N ASP A 761 10.00 23.97 -0.99
CA ASP A 761 10.43 24.84 -2.09
C ASP A 761 10.47 26.33 -1.65
N LEU A 762 9.43 26.79 -0.94
CA LEU A 762 9.35 28.14 -0.40
C LEU A 762 10.33 28.38 0.75
N ALA A 763 10.60 27.39 1.60
CA ALA A 763 11.61 27.50 2.64
C ALA A 763 13.01 27.70 2.05
N PHE A 764 13.31 27.00 0.95
CA PHE A 764 14.54 27.19 0.19
C PHE A 764 14.61 28.58 -0.43
N GLN A 765 13.51 29.06 -1.02
CA GLN A 765 13.46 30.42 -1.57
C GLN A 765 13.68 31.49 -0.49
N ALA A 766 13.10 31.32 0.70
CA ALA A 766 13.30 32.23 1.83
C ALA A 766 14.75 32.24 2.32
N LYS A 767 15.41 31.07 2.34
CA LYS A 767 16.78 30.94 2.82
C LYS A 767 17.81 31.35 1.76
N PHE A 768 17.55 31.05 0.49
CA PHE A 768 18.44 31.24 -0.66
C PHE A 768 17.70 31.95 -1.81
N PRO A 769 17.49 33.27 -1.72
CA PRO A 769 16.67 34.02 -2.68
C PRO A 769 17.25 34.04 -4.09
N ASP A 770 18.58 33.92 -4.22
CA ASP A 770 19.29 33.94 -5.50
C ASP A 770 19.46 32.51 -6.09
N LEU A 771 18.89 31.48 -5.45
CA LEU A 771 19.03 30.10 -5.90
C LEU A 771 18.17 29.86 -7.16
N HIS A 772 18.79 29.22 -8.15
CA HIS A 772 18.08 28.76 -9.34
C HIS A 772 17.27 27.50 -9.03
N GLY A 773 15.98 27.51 -9.38
CA GLY A 773 15.15 26.31 -9.40
C GLY A 773 15.43 25.49 -10.65
N GLN A 774 15.09 24.21 -10.67
CA GLN A 774 15.23 23.35 -11.86
C GLN A 774 14.42 23.87 -13.05
N MET A 775 13.37 24.64 -12.79
CA MET A 775 12.60 25.37 -13.80
C MET A 775 12.50 26.84 -13.40
N TYR A 776 12.17 27.69 -14.36
CA TYR A 776 11.66 29.03 -14.08
C TYR A 776 10.38 29.28 -14.87
N MET A 777 9.53 30.16 -14.32
CA MET A 777 8.33 30.67 -14.96
C MET A 777 8.51 32.15 -15.26
N LEU A 778 8.44 32.51 -16.54
CA LEU A 778 8.41 33.88 -17.03
C LEU A 778 6.96 34.32 -17.17
N ILE A 779 6.59 35.42 -16.51
CA ILE A 779 5.29 36.08 -16.65
C ILE A 779 5.49 37.43 -17.33
N ILE A 780 4.88 37.59 -18.50
CA ILE A 780 5.01 38.78 -19.34
C ILE A 780 3.64 39.31 -19.75
N ARG A 781 3.53 40.63 -19.92
CA ARG A 781 2.29 41.29 -20.34
C ARG A 781 2.51 42.14 -21.59
N LYS A 782 1.58 42.05 -22.53
CA LYS A 782 1.56 42.89 -23.72
C LYS A 782 1.08 44.31 -23.37
N ILE A 783 1.80 45.33 -23.84
CA ILE A 783 1.43 46.74 -23.65
C ILE A 783 0.33 47.16 -24.63
#